data_AF-A0A971TQL1-F1
#
_entry.id   AF-A0A971TQL1-F1
#
_cell.length_a   1.000
_cell.length_b   1.000
_cell.length_c   1.000
_cell.angle_alpha   90.00
_cell.angle_beta   90.00
_cell.angle_gamma   90.00
#
_symmetry.space_group_name_H-M   'P 1'
#
loop_
_entity.id
_entity.type
_entity.pdbx_description
1 polymer ?
#
loop_
_entity_poly.entity_id
_entity_poly.type
_entity_poly.pdbx_seq_one_letter_code
_entity_poly.pdbx_strand_id
1 'polypeptide(L)'
;MGENLPFTEKKLKDWAGWRAFRDGRALFERGVVERVSYEHPYVIGTLSLGPRGMRSKFEILKNGLVENHCPCRDNRECGLICSHLVAMGLTMLRQSAKPERDEQAIAGMRRFERIAKGLDKKYIKRAQKNDPGAVKANLVVELVENWYEQVKADRVGLRIFIEVEKGRTPIADVSADVPYLFPRVDEVVLSTLEELCGGPAPSNMQVSLHAFIQLLRALNGKKIFQQGIAKGFPVNGSAVDSIVNMDMDRETGELLLSVATELPGRQMELFASYIITENSGWVFNSGQFWPLNAVLPKKHWDVYQGTLRIPRELVPSFIMTDLPQLERLVQVRTEITPDLFQMKPAKVYFRLLVKGSPASLSATLYARYTDEVELVAGRADMRGNFAIPDPKDLLRYRIRNMAYEKAGVEKLALAGFIGRAGDTLRNIVGPREVLNFLGSGVPKLRRMGIEVELEGRVKPFAENTEMVAPIVHIREVDSGSYFDVSYEYDVGTGSISDSDIQHALAKGDSFIERNGKAILLDGDAIQQALDVFRDCSVGAGEGEGSFRISTIYSSYIQSSIDALENGRLDAEPEWLERARQQNEQDTIETVKLSEHLNATLRSYQHEGVNWLRFLERRGFCGILADEMGLGKTLQTLAWIQLERAEESHRGKPALVICPTSLVDNWAEEAAKFTPNLNVLVLQGAERQRKWKRVEKSDLVI
;
A
#
# COMPACT_ATOMS: atom_id res chain seq x y z
N MET A 1 -47.69 -2.72 26.81
CA MET A 1 -47.97 -1.41 27.45
C MET A 1 -47.55 -0.34 26.47
N GLY A 2 -48.46 0.53 26.02
CA GLY A 2 -48.13 1.63 25.12
C GLY A 2 -47.83 2.87 25.96
N GLU A 3 -46.55 3.18 26.14
CA GLU A 3 -46.15 4.46 26.72
C GLU A 3 -46.32 5.55 25.66
N ASN A 4 -47.20 6.51 25.92
CA ASN A 4 -47.25 7.75 25.14
C ASN A 4 -45.90 8.46 25.34
N LEU A 5 -45.13 8.64 24.27
CA LEU A 5 -43.91 9.43 24.33
C LEU A 5 -44.25 10.86 24.76
N PRO A 6 -43.48 11.49 25.69
CA PRO A 6 -43.78 12.82 26.21
C PRO A 6 -43.40 13.97 25.23
N PHE A 7 -43.03 13.63 24.00
CA PHE A 7 -42.61 14.57 22.96
C PHE A 7 -43.21 14.24 21.60
N THR A 8 -43.29 15.24 20.72
CA THR A 8 -43.82 15.15 19.36
C THR A 8 -42.78 15.68 18.37
N GLU A 9 -42.95 15.44 17.07
CA GLU A 9 -42.06 16.00 16.04
C GLU A 9 -41.98 17.53 16.13
N LYS A 10 -43.10 18.20 16.43
CA LYS A 10 -43.14 19.65 16.67
C LYS A 10 -42.22 20.06 17.83
N LYS A 11 -42.25 19.35 18.96
CA LYS A 11 -41.36 19.62 20.09
C LYS A 11 -39.88 19.41 19.74
N LEU A 12 -39.55 18.36 18.97
CA LEU A 12 -38.17 18.15 18.50
C LEU A 12 -37.68 19.32 17.64
N LYS A 13 -38.55 19.87 16.79
CA LYS A 13 -38.26 21.05 15.97
C LYS A 13 -38.09 22.31 16.82
N ASP A 14 -38.95 22.50 17.81
CA ASP A 14 -38.90 23.65 18.73
C ASP A 14 -37.63 23.61 19.61
N TRP A 15 -37.19 22.42 20.03
CA TRP A 15 -35.95 22.24 20.81
C TRP A 15 -34.68 22.44 19.99
N ALA A 16 -34.63 21.91 18.76
CA ALA A 16 -33.42 21.91 17.93
C ALA A 16 -33.24 23.17 17.07
N GLY A 17 -34.33 23.87 16.79
CA GLY A 17 -34.37 24.88 15.75
C GLY A 17 -34.31 24.29 14.34
N TRP A 18 -34.59 25.11 13.34
CA TRP A 18 -34.81 24.63 11.96
C TRP A 18 -33.63 23.89 11.34
N ARG A 19 -32.40 24.38 11.55
CA ARG A 19 -31.19 23.84 10.91
C ARG A 19 -30.84 22.45 11.44
N ALA A 20 -30.74 22.29 12.77
CA ALA A 20 -30.47 21.00 13.38
C ALA A 20 -31.61 20.01 13.16
N PHE A 21 -32.87 20.49 13.10
CA PHE A 21 -34.00 19.64 12.76
C PHE A 21 -33.92 19.09 11.33
N ARG A 22 -33.63 19.94 10.33
CA ARG A 22 -33.45 19.52 8.93
C ARG A 22 -32.32 18.50 8.80
N ASP A 23 -31.17 18.79 9.40
CA ASP A 23 -30.00 17.92 9.31
C ASP A 23 -30.23 16.60 10.07
N GLY A 24 -30.96 16.64 11.19
CA GLY A 24 -31.39 15.46 11.93
C GLY A 24 -32.41 14.61 11.19
N ARG A 25 -33.33 15.23 10.45
CA ARG A 25 -34.27 14.53 9.56
C ARG A 25 -33.53 13.79 8.46
N ALA A 26 -32.51 14.40 7.86
CA ALA A 26 -31.67 13.75 6.86
C ALA A 26 -30.90 12.54 7.45
N LEU A 27 -30.42 12.63 8.70
CA LEU A 27 -29.79 11.49 9.39
C LEU A 27 -30.79 10.35 9.68
N PHE A 28 -32.02 10.70 10.06
CA PHE A 28 -33.10 9.74 10.25
C PHE A 28 -33.48 9.03 8.95
N GLU A 29 -33.63 9.77 7.85
CA GLU A 29 -33.95 9.22 6.52
C GLU A 29 -32.84 8.30 5.99
N ARG A 30 -31.59 8.59 6.33
CA ARG A 30 -30.42 7.73 6.03
C ARG A 30 -30.34 6.48 6.90
N GLY A 31 -31.24 6.29 7.87
CA GLY A 31 -31.26 5.10 8.72
C GLY A 31 -30.06 4.99 9.66
N VAL A 32 -29.44 6.11 10.03
CA VAL A 32 -28.18 6.15 10.80
C VAL A 32 -28.37 5.68 12.26
N VAL A 33 -29.60 5.69 12.77
CA VAL A 33 -29.90 5.23 14.14
C VAL A 33 -30.12 3.71 14.12
N GLU A 34 -29.16 2.95 14.65
CA GLU A 34 -29.20 1.49 14.67
C GLU A 34 -30.21 0.96 15.70
N ARG A 35 -30.20 1.56 16.90
CA ARG A 35 -31.09 1.22 18.01
C ARG A 35 -31.42 2.47 18.80
N VAL A 36 -32.67 2.58 19.23
CA VAL A 36 -33.15 3.61 20.15
C VAL A 36 -34.14 2.99 21.13
N SER A 37 -34.12 3.48 22.36
CA SER A 37 -34.97 3.01 23.46
C SER A 37 -35.33 4.20 24.35
N TYR A 38 -36.48 4.11 25.01
CA TYR A 38 -36.94 5.11 25.97
C TYR A 38 -37.04 4.46 27.33
N GLU A 39 -36.29 5.00 28.27
CA GLU A 39 -36.26 4.61 29.68
C GLU A 39 -36.40 5.91 30.46
N HIS A 40 -37.64 6.29 30.81
CA HIS A 40 -37.93 7.58 31.45
C HIS A 40 -36.96 7.90 32.60
N PRO A 41 -36.28 9.06 32.61
CA PRO A 41 -36.48 10.24 31.74
C PRO A 41 -35.63 10.27 30.45
N TYR A 42 -34.86 9.23 30.15
CA TYR A 42 -33.88 9.21 29.06
C TYR A 42 -34.38 8.56 27.76
N VAL A 43 -33.96 9.12 26.64
CA VAL A 43 -33.94 8.44 25.34
C VAL A 43 -32.48 8.11 25.01
N ILE A 44 -32.18 6.83 24.80
CA ILE A 44 -30.82 6.32 24.62
C ILE A 44 -30.74 5.61 23.27
N GLY A 45 -29.67 5.87 22.51
CA GLY A 45 -29.50 5.25 21.18
C GLY A 45 -28.06 5.18 20.71
N THR A 46 -27.86 4.34 19.69
CA THR A 46 -26.59 4.13 19.00
C THR A 46 -26.75 4.52 17.54
N LEU A 47 -25.83 5.34 17.03
CA LEU A 47 -25.80 5.84 15.68
C LEU A 47 -24.56 5.31 14.92
N SER A 48 -24.73 4.91 13.68
CA SER A 48 -23.65 4.43 12.79
C SER A 48 -22.82 5.58 12.19
N LEU A 49 -22.27 6.44 13.05
CA LEU A 49 -21.47 7.60 12.66
C LEU A 49 -19.98 7.35 12.93
N GLY A 50 -19.23 7.05 11.86
CA GLY A 50 -17.80 6.75 11.91
C GLY A 50 -17.48 5.30 12.31
N PRO A 51 -16.20 4.91 12.32
CA PRO A 51 -15.76 3.51 12.41
C PRO A 51 -16.02 2.80 13.75
N ARG A 52 -16.44 3.52 14.81
CA ARG A 52 -16.78 2.93 16.12
C ARG A 52 -18.26 3.12 16.51
N GLY A 53 -19.07 3.72 15.62
CA GLY A 53 -20.40 4.21 15.98
C GLY A 53 -20.36 5.30 17.06
N MET A 54 -21.52 5.88 17.35
CA MET A 54 -21.69 6.93 18.35
C MET A 54 -22.86 6.57 19.27
N ARG A 55 -22.58 6.40 20.57
CA ARG A 55 -23.62 6.28 21.58
C ARG A 55 -24.02 7.66 22.08
N SER A 56 -25.32 7.92 22.12
CA SER A 56 -25.87 9.20 22.53
C SER A 56 -27.11 9.00 23.41
N LYS A 57 -27.43 10.02 24.22
CA LYS A 57 -28.66 10.07 25.03
C LYS A 57 -29.12 11.49 25.24
N PHE A 58 -30.40 11.66 25.54
CA PHE A 58 -30.97 12.93 25.99
C PHE A 58 -32.01 12.71 27.08
N GLU A 59 -32.13 13.67 27.98
CA GLU A 59 -33.03 13.64 29.13
C GLU A 59 -34.24 14.54 28.89
N ILE A 60 -35.44 14.08 29.27
CA ILE A 60 -36.67 14.86 29.22
C ILE A 60 -37.01 15.32 30.63
N LEU A 61 -36.86 16.61 30.88
CA LEU A 61 -37.03 17.22 32.19
C LEU A 61 -38.52 17.32 32.56
N LYS A 62 -38.81 17.36 33.88
CA LYS A 62 -40.18 17.44 34.42
C LYS A 62 -40.99 18.65 33.93
N ASN A 63 -40.32 19.73 33.51
CA ASN A 63 -40.95 20.94 32.96
C ASN A 63 -41.21 20.86 31.45
N GLY A 64 -40.92 19.73 30.79
CA GLY A 64 -41.11 19.51 29.37
C GLY A 64 -40.00 20.05 28.46
N LEU A 65 -38.89 20.52 29.04
CA LEU A 65 -37.64 20.83 28.33
C LEU A 65 -36.76 19.57 28.16
N VAL A 66 -35.72 19.69 27.34
CA VAL A 66 -34.81 18.60 27.01
C VAL A 66 -33.37 18.99 27.34
N GLU A 67 -32.61 18.04 27.89
CA GLU A 67 -31.18 18.17 28.14
C GLU A 67 -30.40 17.23 27.21
N ASN A 68 -29.39 17.77 26.54
CA ASN A 68 -28.59 17.02 25.57
C ASN A 68 -27.35 16.43 26.23
N HIS A 69 -27.15 15.11 26.10
CA HIS A 69 -25.93 14.43 26.54
C HIS A 69 -25.18 13.76 25.38
N CYS A 70 -25.41 14.22 24.15
CA CYS A 70 -24.70 13.75 22.98
C CYS A 70 -23.20 14.11 23.08
N PRO A 71 -22.27 13.21 22.72
CA PRO A 71 -20.83 13.51 22.76
C PRO A 71 -20.36 14.41 21.60
N CYS A 72 -21.25 14.86 20.71
CA CYS A 72 -20.89 15.67 19.56
C CYS A 72 -20.46 17.10 19.95
N ARG A 73 -19.76 17.76 19.03
CA ARG A 73 -19.26 19.12 19.18
C ARG A 73 -20.35 20.14 19.55
N ASP A 74 -21.48 20.08 18.85
CA ASP A 74 -22.63 20.99 19.08
C ASP A 74 -23.12 21.00 20.54
N ASN A 75 -23.04 19.85 21.21
CA ASN A 75 -23.40 19.74 22.62
C ASN A 75 -22.23 20.14 23.54
N ARG A 76 -21.03 19.60 23.30
CA ARG A 76 -19.88 19.81 24.18
C ARG A 76 -19.39 21.26 24.22
N GLU A 77 -19.44 21.96 23.09
CA GLU A 77 -18.92 23.33 22.97
C GLU A 77 -20.02 24.38 23.08
N CYS A 78 -21.25 24.08 22.65
CA CYS A 78 -22.32 25.08 22.56
C CYS A 78 -23.57 24.75 23.37
N GLY A 79 -23.66 23.55 23.98
CA GLY A 79 -24.84 23.11 24.73
C GLY A 79 -26.12 22.99 23.88
N LEU A 80 -25.99 22.93 22.56
CA LEU A 80 -27.13 22.95 21.64
C LEU A 80 -27.72 21.56 21.43
N ILE A 81 -29.02 21.51 21.11
CA ILE A 81 -29.70 20.31 20.66
C ILE A 81 -29.23 19.96 19.24
N CYS A 82 -28.48 18.85 19.14
CA CYS A 82 -27.84 18.44 17.90
C CYS A 82 -28.75 17.63 16.96
N SER A 83 -28.35 17.51 15.69
CA SER A 83 -29.05 16.71 14.68
C SER A 83 -29.18 15.22 15.05
N HIS A 84 -28.22 14.67 15.81
CA HIS A 84 -28.25 13.28 16.28
C HIS A 84 -29.43 13.02 17.23
N LEU A 85 -29.73 13.97 18.12
CA LEU A 85 -30.84 13.89 19.06
C LEU A 85 -32.17 13.88 18.29
N VAL A 86 -32.30 14.80 17.33
CA VAL A 86 -33.48 14.86 16.46
C VAL A 86 -33.66 13.55 15.71
N ALA A 87 -32.59 12.98 15.14
CA ALA A 87 -32.66 11.71 14.43
C ALA A 87 -33.14 10.58 15.33
N MET A 88 -32.60 10.48 16.56
CA MET A 88 -33.06 9.51 17.56
C MET A 88 -34.52 9.71 17.95
N GLY A 89 -34.96 10.96 18.14
CA GLY A 89 -36.34 11.29 18.48
C GLY A 89 -37.34 10.93 17.37
N LEU A 90 -36.99 11.18 16.11
CA LEU A 90 -37.80 10.81 14.94
C LEU A 90 -37.87 9.28 14.77
N THR A 91 -36.77 8.56 14.96
CA THR A 91 -36.77 7.09 14.99
C THR A 91 -37.69 6.56 16.08
N MET A 92 -37.67 7.16 17.26
CA MET A 92 -38.50 6.73 18.37
C MET A 92 -39.99 7.00 18.12
N LEU A 93 -40.32 8.16 17.55
CA LEU A 93 -41.69 8.48 17.11
C LEU A 93 -42.18 7.47 16.07
N ARG A 94 -41.35 7.12 15.07
CA ARG A 94 -41.68 6.11 14.04
C ARG A 94 -41.89 4.71 14.65
N GLN A 95 -41.09 4.32 15.62
CA GLN A 95 -41.24 3.02 16.31
C GLN A 95 -42.49 2.96 17.20
N SER A 96 -42.91 4.10 17.76
CA SER A 96 -44.10 4.21 18.61
C SER A 96 -45.43 4.38 17.85
N ALA A 97 -45.37 4.74 16.56
CA ALA A 97 -46.55 4.93 15.73
C ALA A 97 -47.24 3.58 15.47
N LYS A 98 -48.43 3.37 16.06
CA LYS A 98 -49.29 2.23 15.76
C LYS A 98 -49.72 2.28 14.28
N PRO A 99 -49.59 1.18 13.49
CA PRO A 99 -49.86 1.18 12.05
C PRO A 99 -51.29 1.57 11.64
N GLU A 100 -52.30 1.35 12.50
CA GLU A 100 -53.71 1.41 12.09
C GLU A 100 -54.34 2.82 12.03
N ARG A 101 -53.83 3.81 12.77
CA ARG A 101 -54.41 5.17 12.77
C ARG A 101 -53.91 6.05 11.62
N ASP A 102 -52.68 5.83 11.17
CA ASP A 102 -52.10 6.57 10.03
C ASP A 102 -52.61 6.04 8.69
N GLU A 103 -52.86 4.73 8.54
CA GLU A 103 -53.47 4.17 7.32
C GLU A 103 -54.84 4.81 7.03
N GLN A 104 -55.66 5.05 8.05
CA GLN A 104 -56.98 5.68 7.89
C GLN A 104 -56.90 7.19 7.57
N ALA A 105 -55.97 7.91 8.18
CA ALA A 105 -55.74 9.33 7.90
C ALA A 105 -55.13 9.56 6.50
N ILE A 106 -54.16 8.72 6.11
CA ILE A 106 -53.52 8.73 4.79
C ILE A 106 -54.53 8.29 3.72
N ALA A 107 -55.34 7.25 3.95
CA ALA A 107 -56.42 6.85 3.05
C ALA A 107 -57.47 7.96 2.89
N GLY A 108 -57.79 8.68 3.97
CA GLY A 108 -58.65 9.87 3.94
C GLY A 108 -58.10 11.00 3.07
N MET A 109 -56.82 11.36 3.24
CA MET A 109 -56.15 12.37 2.42
C MET A 109 -56.05 11.97 0.94
N ARG A 110 -55.70 10.70 0.65
CA ARG A 110 -55.63 10.15 -0.72
C ARG A 110 -57.00 10.15 -1.41
N ARG A 111 -58.08 9.86 -0.68
CA ARG A 111 -59.46 9.96 -1.18
C ARG A 111 -59.83 11.41 -1.53
N PHE A 112 -59.43 12.38 -0.69
CA PHE A 112 -59.61 13.80 -0.98
C PHE A 112 -58.85 14.25 -2.24
N GLU A 113 -57.59 13.83 -2.44
CA GLU A 113 -56.83 14.12 -3.66
C GLU A 113 -57.44 13.47 -4.93
N ARG A 114 -57.95 12.23 -4.83
CA ARG A 114 -58.61 11.53 -5.95
C ARG A 114 -59.88 12.26 -6.42
N ILE A 115 -60.68 12.73 -5.47
CA ILE A 115 -61.90 13.50 -5.72
C ILE A 115 -61.53 14.87 -6.32
N ALA A 116 -60.52 15.55 -5.77
CA ALA A 116 -60.06 16.85 -6.27
C ALA A 116 -59.50 16.80 -7.71
N LYS A 117 -58.89 15.69 -8.14
CA LYS A 117 -58.39 15.47 -9.51
C LYS A 117 -59.40 14.83 -10.47
N GLY A 118 -60.64 14.55 -10.03
CA GLY A 118 -61.67 13.90 -10.86
C GLY A 118 -61.35 12.45 -11.25
N LEU A 119 -60.41 11.80 -10.57
CA LEU A 119 -59.91 10.46 -10.91
C LEU A 119 -60.68 9.33 -10.21
N ASP A 120 -61.60 9.63 -9.30
CA ASP A 120 -62.29 8.66 -8.44
C ASP A 120 -63.02 7.56 -9.23
N LYS A 121 -63.57 7.88 -10.41
CA LYS A 121 -64.23 6.92 -11.32
C LYS A 121 -63.27 5.97 -12.06
N LYS A 122 -61.96 6.22 -12.02
CA LYS A 122 -60.93 5.38 -12.67
C LYS A 122 -60.26 4.39 -11.70
N TYR A 123 -60.45 4.57 -10.40
CA TYR A 123 -59.94 3.63 -9.39
C TYR A 123 -60.98 2.55 -9.12
N ILE A 124 -60.49 1.36 -8.75
CA ILE A 124 -61.35 0.27 -8.33
C ILE A 124 -61.99 0.62 -6.98
N LYS A 125 -63.31 0.52 -6.92
CA LYS A 125 -64.08 0.79 -5.71
C LYS A 125 -63.83 -0.32 -4.68
N ARG A 126 -63.20 0.03 -3.55
CA ARG A 126 -62.87 -0.92 -2.48
C ARG A 126 -64.01 -0.99 -1.46
N ALA A 127 -64.44 -2.22 -1.15
CA ALA A 127 -65.54 -2.51 -0.25
C ALA A 127 -65.03 -2.89 1.15
N GLN A 128 -65.77 -2.52 2.19
CA GLN A 128 -65.57 -3.05 3.54
C GLN A 128 -66.34 -4.37 3.73
N LYS A 129 -65.96 -5.15 4.74
CA LYS A 129 -66.50 -6.51 5.01
C LYS A 129 -68.05 -6.55 5.13
N ASN A 130 -68.70 -5.42 5.40
CA ASN A 130 -70.14 -5.30 5.60
C ASN A 130 -70.87 -4.52 4.49
N ASP A 131 -70.20 -4.19 3.38
CA ASP A 131 -70.83 -3.43 2.29
C ASP A 131 -71.79 -4.30 1.45
N PRO A 132 -73.06 -3.87 1.26
CA PRO A 132 -74.03 -4.60 0.45
C PRO A 132 -73.58 -4.68 -1.02
N GLY A 133 -73.57 -5.88 -1.60
CA GLY A 133 -73.20 -6.11 -3.00
C GLY A 133 -71.69 -6.21 -3.28
N ALA A 134 -70.86 -6.33 -2.24
CA ALA A 134 -69.42 -6.51 -2.38
C ALA A 134 -69.05 -7.84 -3.05
N VAL A 135 -68.29 -7.78 -4.14
CA VAL A 135 -67.75 -8.96 -4.82
C VAL A 135 -66.39 -9.31 -4.22
N LYS A 136 -66.23 -10.55 -3.74
CA LYS A 136 -64.92 -11.05 -3.28
C LYS A 136 -63.99 -11.16 -4.47
N ALA A 137 -62.81 -10.56 -4.34
CA ALA A 137 -61.81 -10.53 -5.41
C ALA A 137 -60.41 -10.76 -4.86
N ASN A 138 -59.56 -11.40 -5.66
CA ASN A 138 -58.14 -11.51 -5.41
C ASN A 138 -57.36 -10.73 -6.45
N LEU A 139 -56.30 -10.07 -6.02
CA LEU A 139 -55.34 -9.45 -6.93
C LEU A 139 -54.30 -10.50 -7.37
N VAL A 140 -54.10 -10.58 -8.68
CA VAL A 140 -53.15 -11.48 -9.32
C VAL A 140 -52.13 -10.64 -10.07
N VAL A 141 -50.87 -10.77 -9.66
CA VAL A 141 -49.72 -10.17 -10.36
C VAL A 141 -49.02 -11.27 -11.15
N GLU A 142 -48.76 -11.02 -12.43
CA GLU A 142 -48.12 -11.94 -13.35
C GLU A 142 -46.87 -11.29 -13.98
N LEU A 143 -45.75 -12.00 -13.99
CA LEU A 143 -44.51 -11.64 -14.67
C LEU A 143 -44.62 -11.98 -16.15
N VAL A 144 -44.08 -11.13 -17.02
CA VAL A 144 -43.97 -11.42 -18.45
C VAL A 144 -43.00 -12.58 -18.73
N GLU A 145 -43.10 -13.16 -19.93
CA GLU A 145 -42.09 -14.10 -20.43
C GLU A 145 -40.70 -13.44 -20.41
N ASN A 146 -39.67 -14.19 -20.03
CA ASN A 146 -38.27 -13.74 -19.94
C ASN A 146 -38.00 -12.60 -18.95
N TRP A 147 -38.81 -12.44 -17.89
CA TRP A 147 -38.58 -11.42 -16.86
C TRP A 147 -37.17 -11.47 -16.24
N TYR A 148 -36.54 -12.65 -16.19
CA TYR A 148 -35.16 -12.85 -15.71
C TYR A 148 -34.11 -12.11 -16.55
N GLU A 149 -34.30 -12.00 -17.88
CA GLU A 149 -33.43 -11.21 -18.75
C GLU A 149 -33.65 -9.72 -18.55
N GLN A 150 -34.90 -9.31 -18.28
CA GLN A 150 -35.25 -7.91 -18.04
C GLN A 150 -34.61 -7.38 -16.75
N VAL A 151 -34.43 -8.24 -15.73
CA VAL A 151 -33.71 -7.87 -14.50
C VAL A 151 -32.30 -7.37 -14.80
N LYS A 152 -31.60 -7.95 -15.78
CA LYS A 152 -30.27 -7.48 -16.22
C LYS A 152 -30.31 -6.09 -16.86
N ALA A 153 -31.47 -5.68 -17.38
CA ALA A 153 -31.72 -4.35 -17.95
C ALA A 153 -32.37 -3.38 -16.95
N ASP A 154 -32.32 -3.68 -15.64
CA ASP A 154 -32.88 -2.88 -14.54
C ASP A 154 -34.40 -2.63 -14.65
N ARG A 155 -35.14 -3.54 -15.29
CA ARG A 155 -36.61 -3.43 -15.47
C ARG A 155 -37.31 -4.78 -15.32
N VAL A 156 -38.59 -4.77 -14.96
CA VAL A 156 -39.43 -5.97 -14.91
C VAL A 156 -40.82 -5.65 -15.45
N GLY A 157 -41.26 -6.43 -16.44
CA GLY A 157 -42.62 -6.38 -16.98
C GLY A 157 -43.61 -7.13 -16.10
N LEU A 158 -44.74 -6.47 -15.81
CA LEU A 158 -45.82 -6.99 -14.98
C LEU A 158 -47.17 -6.87 -15.71
N ARG A 159 -48.02 -7.86 -15.49
CA ARG A 159 -49.43 -7.90 -15.89
C ARG A 159 -50.29 -8.06 -14.65
N ILE A 160 -51.37 -7.29 -14.55
CA ILE A 160 -52.17 -7.19 -13.33
C ILE A 160 -53.61 -7.56 -13.64
N PHE A 161 -54.14 -8.50 -12.87
CA PHE A 161 -55.48 -9.04 -13.02
C PHE A 161 -56.24 -9.02 -11.70
N ILE A 162 -57.56 -8.97 -11.80
CA ILE A 162 -58.48 -9.23 -10.72
C ILE A 162 -59.14 -10.58 -10.99
N GLU A 163 -59.04 -11.48 -10.02
CA GLU A 163 -59.67 -12.79 -10.05
C GLU A 163 -60.92 -12.78 -9.18
N VAL A 164 -62.07 -13.04 -9.81
CA VAL A 164 -63.38 -13.23 -9.18
C VAL A 164 -63.88 -14.64 -9.53
N GLU A 165 -64.99 -15.10 -8.93
CA GLU A 165 -65.52 -16.46 -9.15
C GLU A 165 -65.72 -16.84 -10.64
N LYS A 166 -65.88 -15.84 -11.53
CA LYS A 166 -66.09 -16.03 -12.98
C LYS A 166 -64.80 -16.03 -13.83
N GLY A 167 -63.62 -15.88 -13.23
CA GLY A 167 -62.32 -15.90 -13.92
C GLY A 167 -61.43 -14.67 -13.63
N ARG A 168 -60.31 -14.59 -14.36
CA ARG A 168 -59.33 -13.49 -14.29
C ARG A 168 -59.62 -12.43 -15.34
N THR A 169 -59.77 -11.19 -14.92
CA THR A 169 -59.99 -10.03 -15.80
C THR A 169 -58.82 -9.06 -15.65
N PRO A 170 -58.23 -8.51 -16.74
CA PRO A 170 -57.21 -7.48 -16.63
C PRO A 170 -57.72 -6.29 -15.82
N ILE A 171 -56.88 -5.73 -14.94
CA ILE A 171 -57.33 -4.74 -13.95
C ILE A 171 -58.00 -3.50 -14.56
N ALA A 172 -57.61 -3.09 -15.78
CA ALA A 172 -58.20 -1.96 -16.48
C ALA A 172 -59.60 -2.25 -17.07
N ASP A 173 -59.94 -3.53 -17.26
CA ASP A 173 -61.23 -3.96 -17.84
C ASP A 173 -62.28 -4.27 -16.76
N VAL A 174 -61.93 -4.08 -15.49
CA VAL A 174 -62.79 -4.32 -14.34
C VAL A 174 -63.72 -3.13 -14.12
N SER A 175 -65.02 -3.39 -13.94
CA SER A 175 -66.01 -2.33 -13.73
C SER A 175 -65.72 -1.55 -12.44
N ALA A 176 -65.49 -0.24 -12.56
CA ALA A 176 -65.27 0.67 -11.43
C ALA A 176 -66.52 0.91 -10.56
N ASP A 177 -67.71 0.53 -11.05
CA ASP A 177 -68.98 0.73 -10.36
C ASP A 177 -69.28 -0.38 -9.33
N VAL A 178 -68.61 -1.52 -9.44
CA VAL A 178 -68.75 -2.67 -8.54
C VAL A 178 -67.82 -2.51 -7.34
N PRO A 179 -68.32 -2.62 -6.09
CA PRO A 179 -67.48 -2.62 -4.90
C PRO A 179 -66.79 -3.99 -4.74
N TYR A 180 -65.45 -4.03 -4.73
CA TYR A 180 -64.66 -5.25 -4.55
C TYR A 180 -64.08 -5.35 -3.15
N LEU A 181 -64.25 -6.52 -2.53
CA LEU A 181 -63.67 -6.86 -1.23
C LEU A 181 -62.39 -7.66 -1.45
N PHE A 182 -61.25 -7.06 -1.12
CA PHE A 182 -59.93 -7.67 -1.22
C PHE A 182 -59.44 -8.18 0.15
N PRO A 183 -58.67 -9.28 0.20
CA PRO A 183 -57.87 -9.61 1.37
C PRO A 183 -56.91 -8.46 1.72
N ARG A 184 -56.55 -8.31 3.01
CA ARG A 184 -55.65 -7.23 3.48
C ARG A 184 -54.34 -7.15 2.69
N VAL A 185 -53.74 -8.29 2.35
CA VAL A 185 -52.49 -8.32 1.57
C VAL A 185 -52.70 -7.75 0.16
N ASP A 186 -53.86 -8.01 -0.46
CA ASP A 186 -54.18 -7.52 -1.80
C ASP A 186 -54.49 -6.04 -1.81
N GLU A 187 -55.07 -5.52 -0.73
CA GLU A 187 -55.23 -4.08 -0.56
C GLU A 187 -53.88 -3.37 -0.49
N VAL A 188 -52.92 -3.93 0.26
CA VAL A 188 -51.55 -3.40 0.35
C VAL A 188 -50.87 -3.46 -1.02
N VAL A 189 -50.91 -4.59 -1.71
CA VAL A 189 -50.29 -4.76 -3.04
C VAL A 189 -50.91 -3.81 -4.06
N LEU A 190 -52.25 -3.68 -4.10
CA LEU A 190 -52.92 -2.78 -5.02
C LEU A 190 -52.57 -1.32 -4.74
N SER A 191 -52.49 -0.93 -3.47
CA SER A 191 -52.05 0.41 -3.08
C SER A 191 -50.59 0.67 -3.45
N THR A 192 -49.70 -0.31 -3.29
CA THR A 192 -48.30 -0.22 -3.76
C THR A 192 -48.24 -0.05 -5.27
N LEU A 193 -49.02 -0.81 -6.05
CA LEU A 193 -49.06 -0.67 -7.51
C LEU A 193 -49.56 0.70 -7.96
N GLU A 194 -50.62 1.23 -7.33
CA GLU A 194 -51.15 2.57 -7.58
C GLU A 194 -50.11 3.67 -7.28
N GLU A 195 -49.36 3.51 -6.18
CA GLU A 195 -48.27 4.43 -5.82
C GLU A 195 -47.13 4.38 -6.83
N LEU A 196 -46.71 3.19 -7.26
CA LEU A 196 -45.61 2.99 -8.20
C LEU A 196 -45.90 3.60 -9.58
N CYS A 197 -47.16 3.60 -10.05
CA CYS A 197 -47.54 4.22 -11.32
C CYS A 197 -48.06 5.67 -11.18
N GLY A 198 -48.20 6.20 -9.95
CA GLY A 198 -48.71 7.55 -9.69
C GLY A 198 -50.19 7.73 -10.06
N GLY A 199 -50.98 6.65 -10.05
CA GLY A 199 -52.35 6.64 -10.58
C GLY A 199 -53.06 5.30 -10.40
N PRO A 200 -54.19 5.06 -11.09
CA PRO A 200 -54.77 3.72 -11.19
C PRO A 200 -53.76 2.74 -11.81
N ALA A 201 -53.66 1.55 -11.24
CA ALA A 201 -52.76 0.50 -11.76
C ALA A 201 -53.21 0.06 -13.16
N PRO A 202 -52.34 0.13 -14.19
CA PRO A 202 -52.67 -0.34 -15.54
C PRO A 202 -52.58 -1.86 -15.65
N SER A 203 -53.23 -2.47 -16.65
CA SER A 203 -53.16 -3.93 -16.88
C SER A 203 -51.77 -4.44 -17.22
N ASN A 204 -50.93 -3.62 -17.85
CA ASN A 204 -49.54 -3.94 -18.13
C ASN A 204 -48.66 -2.77 -17.69
N MET A 205 -47.56 -3.05 -16.99
CA MET A 205 -46.60 -2.02 -16.59
C MET A 205 -45.17 -2.55 -16.62
N GLN A 206 -44.22 -1.62 -16.70
CA GLN A 206 -42.80 -1.87 -16.56
C GLN A 206 -42.31 -1.13 -15.33
N VAL A 207 -41.64 -1.83 -14.41
CA VAL A 207 -41.12 -1.26 -13.16
C VAL A 207 -39.60 -1.36 -13.11
N SER A 208 -38.94 -0.43 -12.41
CA SER A 208 -37.52 -0.56 -12.07
C SER A 208 -37.29 -1.67 -11.03
N LEU A 209 -36.06 -2.12 -10.83
CA LEU A 209 -35.77 -3.12 -9.79
C LEU A 209 -36.11 -2.63 -8.37
N HIS A 210 -35.89 -1.35 -8.08
CA HIS A 210 -36.29 -0.77 -6.79
C HIS A 210 -37.80 -0.87 -6.57
N ALA A 211 -38.60 -0.52 -7.59
CA ALA A 211 -40.05 -0.65 -7.55
C ALA A 211 -40.49 -2.12 -7.48
N PHE A 212 -39.80 -3.02 -8.18
CA PHE A 212 -40.09 -4.44 -8.14
C PHE A 212 -39.81 -5.04 -6.75
N ILE A 213 -38.72 -4.68 -6.09
CA ILE A 213 -38.42 -5.08 -4.71
C ILE A 213 -39.49 -4.57 -3.73
N GLN A 214 -39.98 -3.34 -3.90
CA GLN A 214 -41.10 -2.82 -3.10
C GLN A 214 -42.36 -3.67 -3.29
N LEU A 215 -42.66 -4.06 -4.52
CA LEU A 215 -43.78 -4.94 -4.83
C LEU A 215 -43.61 -6.35 -4.23
N LEU A 216 -42.41 -6.95 -4.31
CA LEU A 216 -42.12 -8.25 -3.69
C LEU A 216 -42.33 -8.22 -2.17
N ARG A 217 -41.95 -7.13 -1.50
CA ARG A 217 -42.23 -6.96 -0.06
C ARG A 217 -43.73 -6.91 0.24
N ALA A 218 -44.50 -6.21 -0.60
CA ALA A 218 -45.96 -6.15 -0.45
C ALA A 218 -46.63 -7.51 -0.70
N LEU A 219 -46.05 -8.33 -1.59
CA LEU A 219 -46.51 -9.69 -1.93
C LEU A 219 -46.13 -10.77 -0.90
N ASN A 220 -45.55 -10.42 0.24
CA ASN A 220 -45.16 -11.39 1.27
C ASN A 220 -46.29 -12.37 1.63
N GLY A 221 -46.02 -13.68 1.48
CA GLY A 221 -46.98 -14.75 1.75
C GLY A 221 -47.95 -15.05 0.59
N LYS A 222 -47.87 -14.31 -0.53
CA LYS A 222 -48.62 -14.60 -1.77
C LYS A 222 -47.75 -15.27 -2.83
N LYS A 223 -48.41 -15.67 -3.91
CA LYS A 223 -47.77 -16.13 -5.13
C LYS A 223 -47.81 -15.03 -6.19
N ILE A 224 -46.71 -14.86 -6.89
CA ILE A 224 -46.64 -14.12 -8.15
C ILE A 224 -46.63 -15.12 -9.31
N PHE A 225 -47.39 -14.88 -10.37
CA PHE A 225 -47.49 -15.80 -11.50
C PHE A 225 -46.51 -15.41 -12.61
N GLN A 226 -46.32 -16.28 -13.59
CA GLN A 226 -45.63 -15.95 -14.83
C GLN A 226 -46.52 -16.32 -16.01
N GLN A 227 -46.51 -15.49 -17.04
CA GLN A 227 -47.23 -15.74 -18.28
C GLN A 227 -46.87 -17.12 -18.85
N GLY A 228 -47.89 -17.94 -19.11
CA GLY A 228 -47.73 -19.32 -19.59
C GLY A 228 -47.45 -20.36 -18.50
N ILE A 229 -47.25 -19.97 -17.23
CA ILE A 229 -46.97 -20.87 -16.11
C ILE A 229 -48.06 -20.79 -15.05
N ALA A 230 -48.89 -21.83 -14.96
CA ALA A 230 -49.98 -21.90 -13.97
C ALA A 230 -49.49 -22.02 -12.52
N LYS A 231 -48.32 -22.63 -12.32
CA LYS A 231 -47.69 -22.82 -11.00
C LYS A 231 -47.05 -21.51 -10.54
N GLY A 232 -47.85 -20.64 -9.90
CA GLY A 232 -47.36 -19.38 -9.35
C GLY A 232 -46.21 -19.57 -8.35
N PHE A 233 -45.30 -18.61 -8.30
CA PHE A 233 -44.10 -18.57 -7.50
C PHE A 233 -44.36 -17.97 -6.12
N PRO A 234 -44.18 -18.71 -5.02
CA PRO A 234 -44.25 -18.17 -3.66
C PRO A 234 -43.29 -17.00 -3.45
N VAL A 235 -43.77 -15.98 -2.74
CA VAL A 235 -42.99 -14.83 -2.28
C VAL A 235 -42.86 -14.93 -0.76
N ASN A 236 -41.65 -15.21 -0.29
CA ASN A 236 -41.36 -15.42 1.12
C ASN A 236 -40.99 -14.10 1.80
N GLY A 237 -41.29 -13.98 3.10
CA GLY A 237 -40.92 -12.83 3.92
C GLY A 237 -39.72 -13.06 4.84
N SER A 238 -39.29 -14.31 4.99
CA SER A 238 -38.11 -14.65 5.80
C SER A 238 -36.86 -14.50 4.96
N ALA A 239 -35.89 -13.74 5.44
CA ALA A 239 -34.66 -13.50 4.73
C ALA A 239 -33.70 -14.70 4.81
N VAL A 240 -32.91 -14.87 3.75
CA VAL A 240 -31.94 -15.96 3.59
C VAL A 240 -30.53 -15.42 3.44
N ASP A 241 -29.55 -16.26 3.79
CA ASP A 241 -28.13 -15.91 3.74
C ASP A 241 -27.51 -16.28 2.39
N SER A 242 -26.71 -15.36 1.87
CA SER A 242 -25.82 -15.62 0.75
C SER A 242 -24.46 -16.11 1.24
N ILE A 243 -23.88 -17.02 0.48
CA ILE A 243 -22.56 -17.60 0.70
C ILE A 243 -21.73 -17.28 -0.52
N VAL A 244 -20.54 -16.71 -0.31
CA VAL A 244 -19.58 -16.49 -1.38
C VAL A 244 -18.61 -17.66 -1.40
N ASN A 245 -18.53 -18.38 -2.51
CA ASN A 245 -17.45 -19.34 -2.73
C ASN A 245 -16.31 -18.62 -3.43
N MET A 246 -15.09 -18.82 -2.93
CA MET A 246 -13.88 -18.26 -3.51
C MET A 246 -12.89 -19.39 -3.80
N ASP A 247 -12.56 -19.55 -5.07
CA ASP A 247 -11.58 -20.49 -5.59
C ASP A 247 -10.47 -19.75 -6.33
N MET A 248 -9.40 -20.46 -6.71
CA MET A 248 -8.30 -19.92 -7.51
C MET A 248 -8.15 -20.75 -8.78
N ASP A 249 -8.05 -20.07 -9.91
CA ASP A 249 -7.72 -20.68 -11.18
C ASP A 249 -6.27 -21.21 -11.13
N ARG A 250 -6.10 -22.51 -11.41
CA ARG A 250 -4.80 -23.20 -11.29
C ARG A 250 -3.84 -22.91 -12.44
N GLU A 251 -4.30 -22.29 -13.51
CA GLU A 251 -3.48 -21.91 -14.66
C GLU A 251 -3.11 -20.44 -14.60
N THR A 252 -4.08 -19.58 -14.26
CA THR A 252 -3.88 -18.12 -14.30
C THR A 252 -3.54 -17.53 -12.94
N GLY A 253 -3.89 -18.18 -11.83
CA GLY A 253 -3.76 -17.60 -10.48
C GLY A 253 -4.78 -16.50 -10.16
N GLU A 254 -5.79 -16.31 -11.01
CA GLU A 254 -6.93 -15.42 -10.74
C GLU A 254 -7.80 -15.99 -9.61
N LEU A 255 -8.41 -15.12 -8.80
CA LEU A 255 -9.45 -15.58 -7.87
C LEU A 255 -10.82 -15.57 -8.55
N LEU A 256 -11.58 -16.62 -8.32
CA LEU A 256 -12.90 -16.84 -8.87
C LEU A 256 -13.92 -16.77 -7.73
N LEU A 257 -14.76 -15.75 -7.74
CA LEU A 257 -15.83 -15.57 -6.77
C LEU A 257 -17.16 -15.95 -7.39
N SER A 258 -17.96 -16.73 -6.66
CA SER A 258 -19.34 -17.03 -7.01
C SER A 258 -20.23 -16.90 -5.78
N VAL A 259 -21.51 -16.56 -5.98
CA VAL A 259 -22.48 -16.42 -4.89
C VAL A 259 -23.58 -17.47 -4.99
N ALA A 260 -23.78 -18.18 -3.90
CA ALA A 260 -24.88 -19.10 -3.72
C ALA A 260 -25.76 -18.63 -2.56
N THR A 261 -27.01 -19.09 -2.53
CA THR A 261 -27.93 -18.79 -1.41
C THR A 261 -28.40 -20.09 -0.79
N GLU A 262 -28.31 -20.18 0.54
CA GLU A 262 -28.79 -21.34 1.27
C GLU A 262 -30.30 -21.24 1.48
N LEU A 263 -31.05 -22.19 0.91
CA LEU A 263 -32.50 -22.25 1.04
C LEU A 263 -32.90 -23.21 2.17
N PRO A 264 -33.89 -22.87 3.01
CA PRO A 264 -34.37 -23.76 4.06
C PRO A 264 -34.81 -25.14 3.51
N GLY A 265 -34.16 -26.21 3.97
CA GLY A 265 -34.56 -27.59 3.68
C GLY A 265 -34.27 -28.09 2.24
N ARG A 266 -33.40 -27.43 1.48
CA ARG A 266 -33.00 -27.86 0.12
C ARG A 266 -31.49 -27.82 -0.09
N GLN A 267 -31.00 -28.64 -1.02
CA GLN A 267 -29.62 -28.56 -1.49
C GLN A 267 -29.39 -27.27 -2.29
N MET A 268 -28.16 -26.76 -2.27
CA MET A 268 -27.76 -25.55 -3.00
C MET A 268 -27.91 -25.78 -4.51
N GLU A 269 -28.68 -24.91 -5.18
CA GLU A 269 -28.82 -24.90 -6.64
C GLU A 269 -28.10 -23.68 -7.24
N LEU A 270 -27.34 -23.90 -8.32
CA LEU A 270 -26.41 -22.94 -8.94
C LEU A 270 -27.08 -21.89 -9.86
N PHE A 271 -28.39 -22.00 -10.12
CA PHE A 271 -29.11 -21.16 -11.09
C PHE A 271 -30.08 -20.18 -10.43
N ALA A 272 -29.59 -19.42 -9.47
CA ALA A 272 -30.36 -18.37 -8.82
C ALA A 272 -30.33 -17.07 -9.63
N SER A 273 -31.47 -16.37 -9.70
CA SER A 273 -31.55 -15.03 -10.28
C SER A 273 -31.61 -13.99 -9.16
N TYR A 274 -30.57 -13.17 -9.04
CA TYR A 274 -30.46 -12.13 -8.01
C TYR A 274 -31.02 -10.80 -8.50
N ILE A 275 -31.79 -10.14 -7.63
CA ILE A 275 -32.40 -8.83 -7.86
C ILE A 275 -31.83 -7.91 -6.80
N ILE A 276 -30.83 -7.11 -7.18
CA ILE A 276 -30.03 -6.32 -6.23
C ILE A 276 -30.23 -4.82 -6.46
N THR A 277 -30.31 -4.08 -5.36
CA THR A 277 -30.31 -2.61 -5.29
C THR A 277 -29.38 -2.15 -4.16
N GLU A 278 -29.08 -0.86 -4.08
CA GLU A 278 -28.11 -0.32 -3.11
C GLU A 278 -28.37 -0.72 -1.65
N ASN A 279 -29.64 -0.84 -1.26
CA ASN A 279 -30.04 -1.09 0.13
C ASN A 279 -30.78 -2.42 0.34
N SER A 280 -31.01 -3.19 -0.72
CA SER A 280 -31.77 -4.44 -0.59
C SER A 280 -31.58 -5.39 -1.75
N GLY A 281 -31.65 -6.69 -1.44
CA GLY A 281 -31.53 -7.75 -2.42
C GLY A 281 -32.62 -8.79 -2.23
N TRP A 282 -33.02 -9.41 -3.34
CA TRP A 282 -33.88 -10.57 -3.39
C TRP A 282 -33.24 -11.63 -4.28
N VAL A 283 -33.57 -12.89 -4.05
CA VAL A 283 -33.17 -13.99 -4.91
C VAL A 283 -34.41 -14.77 -5.35
N PHE A 284 -34.45 -15.10 -6.62
CA PHE A 284 -35.36 -16.09 -7.16
C PHE A 284 -34.60 -17.40 -7.34
N ASN A 285 -34.98 -18.43 -6.60
CA ASN A 285 -34.36 -19.74 -6.67
C ASN A 285 -35.40 -20.85 -6.45
N SER A 286 -35.24 -21.95 -7.20
CA SER A 286 -36.14 -23.11 -7.23
C SER A 286 -37.65 -22.76 -7.27
N GLY A 287 -38.01 -21.72 -8.04
CA GLY A 287 -39.40 -21.27 -8.24
C GLY A 287 -39.97 -20.42 -7.12
N GLN A 288 -39.15 -19.80 -6.27
CA GLN A 288 -39.58 -18.98 -5.15
C GLN A 288 -38.74 -17.71 -5.00
N PHE A 289 -39.34 -16.64 -4.48
CA PHE A 289 -38.67 -15.39 -4.14
C PHE A 289 -38.35 -15.33 -2.65
N TRP A 290 -37.12 -14.90 -2.33
CA TRP A 290 -36.64 -14.74 -0.97
C TRP A 290 -35.88 -13.41 -0.81
N PRO A 291 -36.10 -12.64 0.27
CA PRO A 291 -35.27 -11.49 0.59
C PRO A 291 -33.89 -11.95 1.07
N LEU A 292 -32.84 -11.18 0.77
CA LEU A 292 -31.48 -11.44 1.27
C LEU A 292 -31.24 -10.69 2.59
N ASN A 293 -30.53 -11.32 3.53
CA ASN A 293 -30.10 -10.68 4.78
C ASN A 293 -29.09 -9.54 4.55
N ALA A 294 -28.18 -9.74 3.59
CA ALA A 294 -27.13 -8.78 3.26
C ALA A 294 -26.94 -8.68 1.75
N VAL A 295 -26.51 -7.50 1.30
CA VAL A 295 -26.09 -7.24 -0.07
C VAL A 295 -24.61 -6.89 -0.05
N LEU A 296 -23.84 -7.47 -0.97
CA LEU A 296 -22.42 -7.19 -1.09
C LEU A 296 -22.16 -5.74 -1.50
N PRO A 297 -20.97 -5.17 -1.19
CA PRO A 297 -20.59 -3.84 -1.65
C PRO A 297 -20.64 -3.73 -3.18
N LYS A 298 -20.98 -2.54 -3.70
CA LYS A 298 -21.18 -2.28 -5.14
C LYS A 298 -20.03 -2.75 -6.03
N LYS A 299 -18.79 -2.65 -5.56
CA LYS A 299 -17.57 -3.12 -6.25
C LYS A 299 -17.53 -4.63 -6.54
N HIS A 300 -18.41 -5.42 -5.90
CA HIS A 300 -18.48 -6.88 -6.08
C HIS A 300 -19.82 -7.34 -6.63
N TRP A 301 -20.69 -6.43 -7.09
CA TRP A 301 -22.03 -6.80 -7.56
C TRP A 301 -22.03 -7.72 -8.78
N ASP A 302 -20.97 -7.70 -9.57
CA ASP A 302 -20.82 -8.58 -10.73
C ASP A 302 -20.88 -10.07 -10.35
N VAL A 303 -20.57 -10.42 -9.09
CA VAL A 303 -20.71 -11.79 -8.56
C VAL A 303 -22.16 -12.30 -8.60
N TYR A 304 -23.15 -11.40 -8.56
CA TYR A 304 -24.56 -11.76 -8.64
C TYR A 304 -25.02 -12.06 -10.08
N GLN A 305 -24.24 -11.68 -11.08
CA GLN A 305 -24.52 -11.92 -12.50
C GLN A 305 -23.75 -13.10 -13.07
N GLY A 306 -22.71 -13.56 -12.39
CA GLY A 306 -21.88 -14.69 -12.77
C GLY A 306 -20.62 -14.77 -11.91
N THR A 307 -19.64 -15.56 -12.34
CA THR A 307 -18.35 -15.64 -11.64
C THR A 307 -17.57 -14.35 -11.80
N LEU A 308 -17.31 -13.66 -10.68
CA LEU A 308 -16.43 -12.49 -10.64
C LEU A 308 -14.98 -12.96 -10.62
N ARG A 309 -14.19 -12.51 -11.60
CA ARG A 309 -12.75 -12.80 -11.68
C ARG A 309 -11.96 -11.64 -11.09
N ILE A 310 -11.12 -11.92 -10.10
CA ILE A 310 -10.13 -10.96 -9.58
C ILE A 310 -8.81 -11.23 -10.31
N PRO A 311 -8.33 -10.24 -11.11
CA PRO A 311 -7.06 -10.36 -11.81
C PRO A 311 -5.91 -10.67 -10.86
N ARG A 312 -4.94 -11.43 -11.34
CA ARG A 312 -3.81 -11.93 -10.54
C ARG A 312 -3.05 -10.81 -9.83
N GLU A 313 -2.84 -9.67 -10.49
CA GLU A 313 -2.18 -8.48 -9.95
C GLU A 313 -2.94 -7.79 -8.80
N LEU A 314 -4.23 -8.07 -8.63
CA LEU A 314 -5.08 -7.57 -7.56
C LEU A 314 -5.32 -8.60 -6.44
N VAL A 315 -4.85 -9.84 -6.60
CA VAL A 315 -5.09 -10.91 -5.62
C VAL A 315 -4.57 -10.56 -4.22
N PRO A 316 -3.31 -10.09 -4.04
CA PRO A 316 -2.83 -9.73 -2.71
C PRO A 316 -3.63 -8.61 -2.05
N SER A 317 -4.01 -7.58 -2.80
CA SER A 317 -4.78 -6.46 -2.24
C SER A 317 -6.20 -6.87 -1.89
N PHE A 318 -6.83 -7.70 -2.73
CA PHE A 318 -8.12 -8.31 -2.46
C PHE A 318 -8.10 -9.12 -1.16
N ILE A 319 -7.12 -10.01 -0.99
CA ILE A 319 -7.00 -10.86 0.21
C ILE A 319 -6.76 -10.03 1.47
N MET A 320 -5.95 -8.99 1.40
CA MET A 320 -5.62 -8.16 2.58
C MET A 320 -6.72 -7.15 2.93
N THR A 321 -7.53 -6.71 1.96
CA THR A 321 -8.43 -5.56 2.13
C THR A 321 -9.90 -5.91 1.94
N ASP A 322 -10.23 -6.61 0.85
CA ASP A 322 -11.61 -6.87 0.43
C ASP A 322 -12.18 -8.12 1.11
N LEU A 323 -11.41 -9.21 1.16
CA LEU A 323 -11.83 -10.48 1.75
C LEU A 323 -12.28 -10.32 3.22
N PRO A 324 -11.53 -9.64 4.12
CA PRO A 324 -11.98 -9.42 5.50
C PRO A 324 -13.24 -8.57 5.61
N GLN A 325 -13.55 -7.73 4.61
CA GLN A 325 -14.80 -6.98 4.57
C GLN A 325 -15.97 -7.87 4.14
N LEU A 326 -15.74 -8.76 3.17
CA LEU A 326 -16.74 -9.74 2.74
C LEU A 326 -17.08 -10.72 3.85
N GLU A 327 -16.09 -11.26 4.56
CA GLU A 327 -16.27 -12.20 5.68
C GLU A 327 -17.08 -11.61 6.85
N ARG A 328 -17.10 -10.29 7.00
CA ARG A 328 -17.94 -9.61 8.01
C ARG A 328 -19.40 -9.49 7.59
N LEU A 329 -19.70 -9.59 6.29
CA LEU A 329 -21.03 -9.39 5.72
C LEU A 329 -21.72 -10.72 5.41
N VAL A 330 -20.97 -11.68 4.90
CA VAL A 330 -21.48 -12.97 4.43
C VAL A 330 -20.48 -14.08 4.75
N GLN A 331 -20.96 -15.32 4.81
CA GLN A 331 -20.05 -16.46 4.89
C GLN A 331 -19.25 -16.58 3.59
N VAL A 332 -17.93 -16.66 3.71
CA VAL A 332 -17.03 -16.98 2.60
C VAL A 332 -16.54 -18.42 2.76
N ARG A 333 -16.74 -19.25 1.73
CA ARG A 333 -16.23 -20.63 1.67
C ARG A 333 -15.02 -20.66 0.75
N THR A 334 -13.86 -20.99 1.32
CA THR A 334 -12.60 -21.05 0.59
C THR A 334 -11.58 -21.91 1.33
N GLU A 335 -10.68 -22.55 0.58
CA GLU A 335 -9.46 -23.16 1.12
C GLU A 335 -8.25 -22.21 1.02
N ILE A 336 -8.44 -21.02 0.45
CA ILE A 336 -7.38 -20.05 0.18
C ILE A 336 -7.22 -19.14 1.40
N THR A 337 -6.06 -19.26 2.04
CA THR A 337 -5.72 -18.44 3.20
C THR A 337 -4.61 -17.43 2.86
N PRO A 338 -4.52 -16.28 3.56
CA PRO A 338 -3.50 -15.28 3.27
C PRO A 338 -2.05 -15.80 3.36
N ASP A 339 -1.78 -16.78 4.20
CA ASP A 339 -0.48 -17.42 4.38
C ASP A 339 -0.04 -18.32 3.21
N LEU A 340 -0.97 -18.68 2.32
CA LEU A 340 -0.65 -19.38 1.07
C LEU A 340 0.24 -18.53 0.15
N PHE A 341 0.19 -17.20 0.29
CA PHE A 341 0.84 -16.26 -0.62
C PHE A 341 2.19 -15.79 -0.08
N GLN A 342 3.25 -16.01 -0.85
CA GLN A 342 4.56 -15.48 -0.54
C GLN A 342 4.71 -14.05 -1.10
N MET A 343 4.56 -13.06 -0.23
CA MET A 343 4.73 -11.65 -0.58
C MET A 343 6.13 -11.16 -0.19
N LYS A 344 6.91 -10.73 -1.19
CA LYS A 344 8.24 -10.13 -0.98
C LYS A 344 8.25 -8.66 -1.35
N PRO A 345 9.05 -7.80 -0.71
CA PRO A 345 9.21 -6.43 -1.16
C PRO A 345 9.79 -6.37 -2.58
N ALA A 346 9.18 -5.56 -3.45
CA ALA A 346 9.68 -5.31 -4.79
C ALA A 346 10.94 -4.42 -4.78
N LYS A 347 11.76 -4.55 -5.82
CA LYS A 347 12.89 -3.64 -6.07
C LYS A 347 12.33 -2.27 -6.47
N VAL A 348 12.96 -1.21 -5.97
CA VAL A 348 12.54 0.17 -6.20
C VAL A 348 13.66 0.90 -6.95
N TYR A 349 13.28 1.69 -7.94
CA TYR A 349 14.14 2.66 -8.61
C TYR A 349 13.65 4.06 -8.27
N PHE A 350 14.58 4.98 -7.97
CA PHE A 350 14.23 6.32 -7.53
C PHE A 350 14.47 7.34 -8.64
N ARG A 351 13.48 8.21 -8.85
CA ARG A 351 13.58 9.37 -9.72
C ARG A 351 13.27 10.63 -8.92
N LEU A 352 14.21 11.55 -8.84
CA LEU A 352 14.07 12.84 -8.19
C LEU A 352 13.82 13.91 -9.25
N LEU A 353 12.61 14.46 -9.25
CA LEU A 353 12.25 15.59 -10.10
C LEU A 353 12.52 16.90 -9.35
N VAL A 354 13.47 17.69 -9.82
CA VAL A 354 13.85 18.98 -9.22
C VAL A 354 13.35 20.12 -10.09
N LYS A 355 12.59 21.03 -9.50
CA LYS A 355 11.94 22.16 -10.16
C LYS A 355 12.42 23.47 -9.55
N GLY A 356 12.59 24.51 -10.37
CA GLY A 356 12.77 25.84 -9.83
C GLY A 356 13.55 26.80 -10.71
N SER A 357 14.38 27.62 -10.05
CA SER A 357 15.21 28.63 -10.68
C SER A 357 16.59 28.66 -10.00
N PRO A 358 17.57 29.40 -10.53
CA PRO A 358 18.89 29.55 -9.90
C PRO A 358 18.87 30.12 -8.48
N ALA A 359 17.73 30.61 -7.98
CA ALA A 359 17.59 31.15 -6.63
C ALA A 359 16.84 30.22 -5.65
N SER A 360 16.11 29.21 -6.15
CA SER A 360 15.38 28.27 -5.29
C SER A 360 14.93 27.04 -6.06
N LEU A 361 15.02 25.89 -5.38
CA LEU A 361 14.62 24.58 -5.89
C LEU A 361 13.61 23.91 -4.95
N SER A 362 12.59 23.30 -5.54
CA SER A 362 11.76 22.29 -4.91
C SER A 362 12.04 20.94 -5.57
N ALA A 363 11.74 19.84 -4.88
CA ALA A 363 11.91 18.51 -5.46
C ALA A 363 10.76 17.58 -5.09
N THR A 364 10.56 16.57 -5.93
CA THR A 364 9.66 15.45 -5.64
C THR A 364 10.36 14.14 -5.92
N LEU A 365 10.45 13.27 -4.92
CA LEU A 365 11.00 11.92 -5.07
C LEU A 365 9.90 10.92 -5.42
N TYR A 366 10.10 10.24 -6.54
CA TYR A 366 9.25 9.15 -7.02
C TYR A 366 9.94 7.80 -6.82
N ALA A 367 9.15 6.81 -6.45
CA ALA A 367 9.51 5.40 -6.36
C ALA A 367 8.84 4.65 -7.53
N ARG A 368 9.66 4.15 -8.45
CA ARG A 368 9.25 3.38 -9.62
C ARG A 368 9.48 1.89 -9.37
N TYR A 369 8.46 1.09 -9.67
CA TYR A 369 8.48 -0.37 -9.51
C TYR A 369 8.43 -1.10 -10.86
N THR A 370 7.65 -0.55 -11.80
CA THR A 370 7.53 -0.98 -13.19
C THR A 370 7.38 0.27 -14.06
N ASP A 371 7.31 0.11 -15.39
CA ASP A 371 7.08 1.23 -16.31
C ASP A 371 5.72 1.91 -16.10
N GLU A 372 4.75 1.18 -15.54
CA GLU A 372 3.38 1.66 -15.30
C GLU A 372 3.16 2.17 -13.86
N VAL A 373 3.99 1.70 -12.91
CA VAL A 373 3.80 1.98 -11.48
C VAL A 373 4.92 2.86 -10.95
N GLU A 374 4.60 4.16 -10.88
CA GLU A 374 5.42 5.19 -10.24
C GLU A 374 4.58 5.97 -9.21
N LEU A 375 5.08 6.05 -7.98
CA LEU A 375 4.37 6.63 -6.84
C LEU A 375 5.27 7.63 -6.11
N VAL A 376 4.67 8.57 -5.38
CA VAL A 376 5.45 9.44 -4.47
C VAL A 376 6.05 8.59 -3.36
N ALA A 377 7.37 8.65 -3.21
CA ALA A 377 8.10 7.83 -2.24
C ALA A 377 7.66 8.15 -0.80
N GLY A 378 7.35 7.12 -0.01
CA GLY A 378 7.03 7.24 1.41
C GLY A 378 5.61 7.73 1.70
N ARG A 379 4.79 8.00 0.67
CA ARG A 379 3.41 8.46 0.81
C ARG A 379 2.42 7.31 0.64
N ALA A 380 1.49 7.18 1.59
CA ALA A 380 0.37 6.25 1.45
C ALA A 380 -0.51 6.66 0.25
N ASP A 381 -0.75 5.72 -0.67
CA ASP A 381 -1.52 5.92 -1.90
C ASP A 381 -2.24 4.60 -2.21
N MET A 382 -3.53 4.68 -2.58
CA MET A 382 -4.33 3.49 -2.95
C MET A 382 -3.77 2.77 -4.18
N ARG A 383 -3.14 3.50 -5.11
CA ARG A 383 -2.41 2.91 -6.24
C ARG A 383 -1.21 2.07 -5.78
N GLY A 384 -0.79 2.23 -4.53
CA GLY A 384 0.23 1.40 -3.88
C GLY A 384 -0.23 0.00 -3.49
N ASN A 385 -1.49 -0.35 -3.68
CA ASN A 385 -2.04 -1.70 -3.44
C ASN A 385 -1.85 -2.64 -4.65
N PHE A 386 -0.84 -2.40 -5.47
CA PHE A 386 -0.49 -3.29 -6.57
C PHE A 386 0.27 -4.52 -6.05
N ALA A 387 0.23 -5.58 -6.83
CA ALA A 387 1.17 -6.68 -6.71
C ALA A 387 1.76 -7.01 -8.09
N ILE A 388 3.03 -7.40 -8.10
CA ILE A 388 3.75 -7.86 -9.28
C ILE A 388 3.84 -9.39 -9.17
N PRO A 389 3.05 -10.15 -9.94
CA PRO A 389 3.06 -11.61 -9.86
C PRO A 389 4.38 -12.22 -10.37
N ASP A 390 4.82 -13.32 -9.78
CA ASP A 390 5.97 -14.07 -10.30
C ASP A 390 5.56 -14.86 -11.55
N PRO A 391 6.30 -14.77 -12.68
CA PRO A 391 5.93 -15.46 -13.91
C PRO A 391 5.96 -16.99 -13.79
N LYS A 392 6.67 -17.56 -12.80
CA LYS A 392 6.86 -19.02 -12.65
C LYS A 392 6.12 -19.62 -11.47
N ASP A 393 5.64 -18.81 -10.54
CA ASP A 393 5.01 -19.27 -9.30
C ASP A 393 3.73 -18.47 -9.01
N LEU A 394 2.58 -19.14 -9.10
CA LEU A 394 1.26 -18.54 -8.92
C LEU A 394 1.04 -17.93 -7.53
N LEU A 395 1.76 -18.41 -6.52
CA LEU A 395 1.59 -18.00 -5.12
C LEU A 395 2.59 -16.94 -4.70
N ARG A 396 3.56 -16.59 -5.55
CA ARG A 396 4.60 -15.61 -5.24
C ARG A 396 4.30 -14.25 -5.88
N TYR A 397 4.42 -13.21 -5.06
CA TYR A 397 4.16 -11.83 -5.44
C TYR A 397 5.27 -10.92 -4.92
N ARG A 398 5.54 -9.85 -5.66
CA ARG A 398 6.30 -8.71 -5.15
C ARG A 398 5.36 -7.54 -4.89
N ILE A 399 5.47 -6.92 -3.73
CA ILE A 399 4.57 -5.84 -3.28
C ILE A 399 5.35 -4.56 -3.01
N ARG A 400 4.63 -3.46 -2.82
CA ARG A 400 5.20 -2.15 -2.51
C ARG A 400 6.15 -2.21 -1.30
N ASN A 401 7.35 -1.67 -1.45
CA ASN A 401 8.41 -1.64 -0.45
C ASN A 401 8.48 -0.28 0.27
N MET A 402 7.49 -0.02 1.12
CA MET A 402 7.37 1.26 1.84
C MET A 402 8.58 1.57 2.74
N ALA A 403 9.23 0.55 3.30
CA ALA A 403 10.42 0.75 4.13
C ALA A 403 11.58 1.31 3.33
N TYR A 404 11.84 0.73 2.14
CA TYR A 404 12.91 1.20 1.27
C TYR A 404 12.60 2.57 0.66
N GLU A 405 11.33 2.86 0.35
CA GLU A 405 10.91 4.20 -0.06
C GLU A 405 11.25 5.28 0.97
N LYS A 406 10.95 5.03 2.25
CA LYS A 406 11.26 5.97 3.34
C LYS A 406 12.76 6.18 3.51
N ALA A 407 13.54 5.09 3.46
CA ALA A 407 15.00 5.18 3.46
C ALA A 407 15.53 5.99 2.26
N GLY A 408 14.89 5.88 1.10
CA GLY A 408 15.19 6.71 -0.07
C GLY A 408 14.93 8.21 0.15
N VAL A 409 13.83 8.56 0.83
CA VAL A 409 13.54 9.96 1.22
C VAL A 409 14.58 10.48 2.22
N GLU A 410 14.94 9.67 3.22
CA GLU A 410 15.95 10.04 4.23
C GLU A 410 17.33 10.30 3.61
N LYS A 411 17.71 9.50 2.60
CA LYS A 411 18.95 9.67 1.84
C LYS A 411 19.06 11.04 1.15
N LEU A 412 17.95 11.69 0.80
CA LEU A 412 17.98 13.02 0.17
C LEU A 412 18.48 14.13 1.12
N ALA A 413 18.47 13.90 2.43
CA ALA A 413 19.02 14.85 3.39
C ALA A 413 20.50 15.14 3.13
N LEU A 414 21.25 14.16 2.57
CA LEU A 414 22.64 14.30 2.17
C LEU A 414 22.87 15.32 1.04
N ALA A 415 21.81 15.68 0.31
CA ALA A 415 21.80 16.67 -0.77
C ALA A 415 20.96 17.92 -0.41
N GLY A 416 20.60 18.10 0.87
CA GLY A 416 19.89 19.28 1.37
C GLY A 416 18.35 19.21 1.32
N PHE A 417 17.77 18.15 0.72
CA PHE A 417 16.32 17.96 0.71
C PHE A 417 15.86 17.14 1.92
N ILE A 418 15.13 17.78 2.84
CA ILE A 418 14.64 17.14 4.07
C ILE A 418 13.10 17.13 4.07
N GLY A 419 12.50 15.96 4.26
CA GLY A 419 11.05 15.81 4.34
C GLY A 419 10.63 14.45 4.93
N ARG A 420 9.32 14.25 5.08
CA ARG A 420 8.75 12.98 5.59
C ARG A 420 8.33 12.02 4.48
N ALA A 421 8.10 12.56 3.29
CA ALA A 421 7.70 11.89 2.07
C ALA A 421 8.25 12.67 0.87
N GLY A 422 8.31 12.01 -0.29
CA GLY A 422 8.93 12.53 -1.50
C GLY A 422 8.39 13.87 -1.98
N ASP A 423 7.15 14.24 -1.68
CA ASP A 423 6.50 15.50 -2.08
C ASP A 423 6.40 16.53 -0.95
N THR A 424 6.99 16.25 0.21
CA THR A 424 7.00 17.13 1.39
C THR A 424 8.41 17.63 1.73
N LEU A 425 9.32 17.57 0.75
CA LEU A 425 10.69 18.02 0.88
C LEU A 425 10.73 19.54 1.04
N ARG A 426 11.55 20.02 1.98
CA ARG A 426 11.84 21.46 2.12
C ARG A 426 12.59 21.95 0.90
N ASN A 427 12.25 23.16 0.45
CA ASN A 427 12.95 23.79 -0.66
C ASN A 427 14.37 24.17 -0.28
N ILE A 428 15.27 24.07 -1.26
CA ILE A 428 16.58 24.71 -1.21
C ILE A 428 16.36 26.17 -1.67
N VAL A 429 16.86 27.12 -0.89
CA VAL A 429 16.65 28.56 -1.12
C VAL A 429 17.98 29.28 -1.00
N GLY A 430 18.27 30.13 -1.98
CA GLY A 430 19.52 30.89 -2.06
C GLY A 430 20.36 30.47 -3.26
N PRO A 431 20.92 31.41 -4.04
CA PRO A 431 21.74 31.07 -5.21
C PRO A 431 22.96 30.20 -4.89
N ARG A 432 23.61 30.46 -3.75
CA ARG A 432 24.77 29.67 -3.27
C ARG A 432 24.37 28.22 -3.02
N GLU A 433 23.25 28.00 -2.35
CA GLU A 433 22.73 26.69 -2.00
C GLU A 433 22.26 25.91 -3.23
N VAL A 434 21.70 26.61 -4.23
CA VAL A 434 21.37 26.03 -5.53
C VAL A 434 22.62 25.59 -6.27
N LEU A 435 23.67 26.41 -6.32
CA LEU A 435 24.94 26.04 -6.93
C LEU A 435 25.59 24.86 -6.21
N ASN A 436 25.58 24.84 -4.87
CA ASN A 436 26.07 23.70 -4.09
C ASN A 436 25.29 22.41 -4.35
N PHE A 437 23.97 22.51 -4.50
CA PHE A 437 23.15 21.36 -4.89
C PHE A 437 23.50 20.87 -6.30
N LEU A 438 23.68 21.77 -7.27
CA LEU A 438 24.02 21.38 -8.64
C LEU A 438 25.44 20.78 -8.72
N GLY A 439 26.41 21.36 -7.99
CA GLY A 439 27.81 20.95 -8.01
C GLY A 439 28.10 19.66 -7.24
N SER A 440 27.54 19.48 -6.03
CA SER A 440 27.78 18.28 -5.20
C SER A 440 26.52 17.42 -5.04
N GLY A 441 25.36 18.03 -4.80
CA GLY A 441 24.11 17.30 -4.55
C GLY A 441 23.67 16.39 -5.71
N VAL A 442 23.68 16.89 -6.95
CA VAL A 442 23.27 16.12 -8.13
C VAL A 442 24.21 14.94 -8.40
N PRO A 443 25.54 15.10 -8.50
CA PRO A 443 26.48 13.98 -8.67
C PRO A 443 26.36 12.93 -7.56
N LYS A 444 26.26 13.38 -6.30
CA LYS A 444 26.12 12.50 -5.14
C LYS A 444 24.88 11.61 -5.23
N LEU A 445 23.74 12.19 -5.60
CA LEU A 445 22.49 11.44 -5.75
C LEU A 445 22.57 10.44 -6.93
N ARG A 446 23.22 10.81 -8.03
CA ARG A 446 23.45 9.91 -9.17
C ARG A 446 24.32 8.71 -8.78
N ARG A 447 25.41 8.92 -8.04
CA ARG A 447 26.26 7.84 -7.48
C ARG A 447 25.48 6.88 -6.58
N MET A 448 24.43 7.37 -5.92
CA MET A 448 23.53 6.55 -5.09
C MET A 448 22.46 5.80 -5.91
N GLY A 449 22.46 5.91 -7.24
CA GLY A 449 21.50 5.27 -8.14
C GLY A 449 20.15 5.98 -8.23
N ILE A 450 20.09 7.27 -7.86
CA ILE A 450 18.89 8.11 -8.00
C ILE A 450 18.99 8.86 -9.33
N GLU A 451 18.00 8.67 -10.19
CA GLU A 451 17.86 9.44 -11.41
C GLU A 451 17.43 10.87 -11.06
N VAL A 452 18.20 11.88 -11.45
CA VAL A 452 17.89 13.29 -11.17
C VAL A 452 17.48 14.00 -12.45
N GLU A 453 16.26 14.50 -12.46
CA GLU A 453 15.67 15.24 -13.57
C GLU A 453 15.44 16.70 -13.18
N LEU A 454 15.92 17.64 -14.00
CA LEU A 454 15.76 19.08 -13.78
C LEU A 454 14.64 19.63 -14.65
N GLU A 455 13.76 20.47 -14.09
CA GLU A 455 12.68 21.15 -14.79
C GLU A 455 12.60 22.65 -14.44
N GLY A 456 12.06 23.46 -15.36
CA GLY A 456 11.91 24.90 -15.19
C GLY A 456 13.19 25.68 -15.52
N ARG A 457 13.41 26.83 -14.87
CA ARG A 457 14.53 27.73 -15.18
C ARG A 457 15.89 27.20 -14.71
N VAL A 458 15.91 26.25 -13.78
CA VAL A 458 17.17 25.62 -13.32
C VAL A 458 17.78 24.71 -14.39
N LYS A 459 16.97 24.02 -15.22
CA LYS A 459 17.48 23.11 -16.25
C LYS A 459 18.42 23.80 -17.25
N PRO A 460 17.98 24.84 -17.99
CA PRO A 460 18.86 25.54 -18.93
C PRO A 460 19.99 26.28 -18.20
N PHE A 461 19.82 26.64 -16.92
CA PHE A 461 20.92 27.21 -16.14
C PHE A 461 22.02 26.18 -15.88
N ALA A 462 21.66 24.99 -15.39
CA ALA A 462 22.60 23.90 -15.15
C ALA A 462 23.30 23.44 -16.44
N GLU A 463 22.57 23.30 -17.55
CA GLU A 463 23.13 22.92 -18.86
C GLU A 463 24.13 23.95 -19.42
N ASN A 464 24.00 25.23 -19.05
CA ASN A 464 24.91 26.31 -19.47
C ASN A 464 26.01 26.60 -18.44
N THR A 465 26.03 25.90 -17.30
CA THR A 465 27.05 26.09 -16.27
C THR A 465 28.15 25.06 -16.50
N GLU A 466 29.40 25.54 -16.61
CA GLU A 466 30.56 24.66 -16.80
C GLU A 466 30.80 23.85 -15.52
N MET A 467 31.21 22.59 -15.67
CA MET A 467 31.62 21.73 -14.58
C MET A 467 33.12 21.45 -14.70
N VAL A 468 33.84 21.57 -13.59
CA VAL A 468 35.27 21.23 -13.51
C VAL A 468 35.46 19.75 -13.79
N ALA A 469 36.38 19.44 -14.71
CA ALA A 469 36.86 18.09 -14.95
C ALA A 469 38.23 17.92 -14.28
N PRO A 470 38.35 17.07 -13.24
CA PRO A 470 39.65 16.74 -12.67
C PRO A 470 40.43 15.86 -13.64
N ILE A 471 41.64 16.29 -13.99
CA ILE A 471 42.62 15.52 -14.75
C ILE A 471 43.66 15.04 -13.75
N VAL A 472 43.75 13.73 -13.57
CA VAL A 472 44.75 13.12 -12.69
C VAL A 472 45.90 12.62 -13.55
N HIS A 473 47.09 13.15 -13.30
CA HIS A 473 48.32 12.77 -13.97
C HIS A 473 49.08 11.76 -13.12
N ILE A 474 49.49 10.66 -13.74
CA ILE A 474 50.29 9.62 -13.12
C ILE A 474 51.65 9.57 -13.79
N ARG A 475 52.70 9.76 -13.00
CA ARG A 475 54.09 9.67 -13.47
C ARG A 475 54.83 8.60 -12.71
N GLU A 476 55.37 7.59 -13.40
CA GLU A 476 56.18 6.57 -12.74
C GLU A 476 57.53 7.12 -12.27
N VAL A 477 57.97 6.67 -11.09
CA VAL A 477 59.24 7.08 -10.47
C VAL A 477 59.98 5.86 -9.92
N ASP A 478 61.30 5.96 -9.79
CA ASP A 478 62.15 4.99 -9.10
C ASP A 478 61.89 3.53 -9.50
N SER A 479 62.22 3.19 -10.76
CA SER A 479 62.20 1.81 -11.28
C SER A 479 60.86 1.05 -11.14
N GLY A 480 59.75 1.79 -11.02
CA GLY A 480 58.40 1.22 -11.04
C GLY A 480 57.87 0.75 -9.68
N SER A 481 58.55 1.06 -8.57
CA SER A 481 58.04 0.80 -7.21
C SER A 481 57.05 1.87 -6.73
N TYR A 482 57.21 3.10 -7.22
CA TYR A 482 56.40 4.25 -6.87
C TYR A 482 55.91 4.97 -8.13
N PHE A 483 54.87 5.78 -7.95
CA PHE A 483 54.41 6.74 -8.94
C PHE A 483 54.00 8.02 -8.22
N ASP A 484 54.21 9.15 -8.87
CA ASP A 484 53.74 10.44 -8.40
C ASP A 484 52.36 10.70 -9.03
N VAL A 485 51.41 11.12 -8.20
CA VAL A 485 50.07 11.54 -8.58
C VAL A 485 49.98 13.04 -8.46
N SER A 486 49.69 13.74 -9.55
CA SER A 486 49.31 15.15 -9.54
C SER A 486 47.94 15.32 -10.17
N TYR A 487 47.31 16.46 -9.94
CA TYR A 487 45.98 16.73 -10.45
C TYR A 487 45.88 18.16 -10.96
N GLU A 488 45.21 18.33 -12.08
CA GLU A 488 44.87 19.60 -12.68
C GLU A 488 43.35 19.69 -12.88
N TYR A 489 42.84 20.91 -12.91
CA TYR A 489 41.42 21.15 -13.08
C TYR A 489 41.21 21.91 -14.38
N ASP A 490 40.61 21.22 -15.34
CA ASP A 490 40.29 21.78 -16.65
C ASP A 490 38.82 22.20 -16.70
N VAL A 491 38.57 23.34 -17.33
CA VAL A 491 37.24 23.76 -17.78
C VAL A 491 37.37 24.19 -19.23
N GLY A 492 36.31 24.05 -20.02
CA GLY A 492 36.35 24.32 -21.46
C GLY A 492 36.89 25.71 -21.86
N THR A 493 37.00 26.65 -20.91
CA THR A 493 37.52 28.02 -21.06
C THR A 493 38.93 28.27 -20.47
N GLY A 494 39.61 27.26 -19.90
CA GLY A 494 40.99 27.33 -19.37
C GLY A 494 41.22 26.48 -18.11
N SER A 495 42.41 26.57 -17.50
CA SER A 495 42.71 25.88 -16.24
C SER A 495 42.25 26.67 -15.01
N ILE A 496 41.94 25.94 -13.93
CA ILE A 496 41.63 26.46 -12.59
C ILE A 496 42.75 26.10 -11.64
N SER A 497 43.17 27.04 -10.79
CA SER A 497 44.21 26.79 -9.81
C SER A 497 43.69 25.90 -8.66
N ASP A 498 44.52 24.98 -8.16
CA ASP A 498 44.15 24.17 -7.00
C ASP A 498 43.81 25.03 -5.78
N SER A 499 44.53 26.14 -5.57
CA SER A 499 44.24 27.08 -4.49
C SER A 499 42.80 27.62 -4.52
N ASP A 500 42.24 27.89 -5.71
CA ASP A 500 40.87 28.36 -5.83
C ASP A 500 39.86 27.28 -5.44
N ILE A 501 40.13 26.03 -5.82
CA ILE A 501 39.29 24.87 -5.46
C ILE A 501 39.37 24.59 -3.97
N GLN A 502 40.57 24.50 -3.39
CA GLN A 502 40.74 24.29 -1.95
C GLN A 502 40.05 25.39 -1.14
N HIS A 503 40.12 26.64 -1.60
CA HIS A 503 39.45 27.75 -0.94
C HIS A 503 37.91 27.67 -1.05
N ALA A 504 37.36 27.22 -2.18
CA ALA A 504 35.93 26.95 -2.31
C ALA A 504 35.47 25.80 -1.41
N LEU A 505 36.19 24.66 -1.44
CA LEU A 505 35.91 23.51 -0.59
C LEU A 505 35.98 23.85 0.90
N ALA A 506 36.97 24.63 1.32
CA ALA A 506 37.10 25.10 2.70
C ALA A 506 35.93 25.98 3.17
N LYS A 507 35.24 26.66 2.24
CA LYS A 507 34.02 27.42 2.52
C LYS A 507 32.74 26.56 2.49
N GLY A 508 32.86 25.29 2.09
CA GLY A 508 31.74 24.40 1.82
C GLY A 508 31.04 24.70 0.50
N ASP A 509 31.74 25.34 -0.44
CA ASP A 509 31.20 25.65 -1.76
C ASP A 509 31.60 24.59 -2.78
N SER A 510 30.63 24.12 -3.56
CA SER A 510 30.81 23.21 -4.70
C SER A 510 30.74 23.96 -6.03
N PHE A 511 31.23 25.19 -6.01
CA PHE A 511 31.38 26.05 -7.18
C PHE A 511 32.46 27.10 -6.95
N ILE A 512 32.96 27.67 -8.03
CA ILE A 512 33.78 28.90 -8.04
C ILE A 512 33.12 29.95 -8.93
N GLU A 513 33.40 31.22 -8.67
CA GLU A 513 32.96 32.33 -9.53
C GLU A 513 34.15 32.93 -10.28
N ARG A 514 34.07 32.96 -11.61
CA ARG A 514 35.10 33.57 -12.48
C ARG A 514 34.42 34.43 -13.55
N ASN A 515 34.86 35.69 -13.69
CA ASN A 515 34.28 36.65 -14.64
C ASN A 515 32.74 36.79 -14.53
N GLY A 516 32.19 36.67 -13.31
CA GLY A 516 30.75 36.75 -13.06
C GLY A 516 29.94 35.52 -13.49
N LYS A 517 30.60 34.41 -13.84
CA LYS A 517 29.96 33.11 -14.10
C LYS A 517 30.34 32.11 -13.02
N ALA A 518 29.38 31.29 -12.62
CA ALA A 518 29.64 30.15 -11.75
C ALA A 518 30.20 28.99 -12.58
N ILE A 519 31.12 28.24 -11.98
CA ILE A 519 31.67 27.00 -12.49
C ILE A 519 31.47 25.97 -11.37
N LEU A 520 30.75 24.89 -11.66
CA LEU A 520 30.44 23.84 -10.69
C LEU A 520 31.64 22.91 -10.52
N LEU A 521 31.79 22.37 -9.32
CA LEU A 521 32.77 21.33 -9.04
C LEU A 521 32.12 20.25 -8.18
N ASP A 522 32.42 18.98 -8.45
CA ASP A 522 31.98 17.86 -7.63
C ASP A 522 32.80 17.82 -6.34
N GLY A 523 32.48 18.71 -5.41
CA GLY A 523 33.32 18.95 -4.24
C GLY A 523 33.47 17.71 -3.35
N ASP A 524 32.42 16.89 -3.27
CA ASP A 524 32.46 15.63 -2.53
C ASP A 524 33.44 14.64 -3.19
N ALA A 525 33.38 14.49 -4.51
CA ALA A 525 34.23 13.55 -5.24
C ALA A 525 35.70 14.01 -5.27
N ILE A 526 35.93 15.30 -5.47
CA ILE A 526 37.28 15.90 -5.42
C ILE A 526 37.90 15.69 -4.03
N GLN A 527 37.16 16.00 -2.96
CA GLN A 527 37.66 15.81 -1.60
C GLN A 527 37.97 14.33 -1.31
N GLN A 528 37.11 13.41 -1.74
CA GLN A 528 37.35 11.98 -1.58
C GLN A 528 38.61 11.50 -2.31
N ALA A 529 38.83 11.95 -3.56
CA ALA A 529 40.04 11.60 -4.29
C ALA A 529 41.29 12.16 -3.60
N LEU A 530 41.26 13.42 -3.13
CA LEU A 530 42.37 14.03 -2.40
C LEU A 530 42.67 13.32 -1.09
N ASP A 531 41.64 12.91 -0.35
CA ASP A 531 41.80 12.14 0.89
C ASP A 531 42.45 10.79 0.60
N VAL A 532 42.02 10.08 -0.47
CA VAL A 532 42.66 8.84 -0.93
C VAL A 532 44.13 9.06 -1.30
N PHE A 533 44.44 10.10 -2.07
CA PHE A 533 45.82 10.39 -2.47
C PHE A 533 46.71 10.68 -1.26
N ARG A 534 46.19 11.44 -0.29
CA ARG A 534 46.89 11.77 0.95
C ARG A 534 47.12 10.53 1.81
N ASP A 535 46.09 9.71 2.01
CA ASP A 535 46.16 8.51 2.85
C ASP A 535 47.09 7.44 2.25
N CYS A 536 47.16 7.36 0.92
CA CYS A 536 48.06 6.43 0.22
C CYS A 536 49.48 6.98 0.02
N SER A 537 49.72 8.26 0.30
CA SER A 537 51.00 8.90 0.05
C SER A 537 52.08 8.45 1.03
N VAL A 538 53.29 8.20 0.52
CA VAL A 538 54.50 8.01 1.33
C VAL A 538 55.28 9.32 1.53
N GLY A 539 54.86 10.39 0.85
CA GLY A 539 55.46 11.72 0.90
C GLY A 539 55.02 12.61 -0.27
N ALA A 540 55.63 13.78 -0.37
CA ALA A 540 55.49 14.65 -1.53
C ALA A 540 56.22 14.04 -2.75
N GLY A 541 55.61 14.15 -3.94
CA GLY A 541 56.24 13.78 -5.21
C GLY A 541 57.17 14.89 -5.75
N GLU A 542 57.63 14.72 -6.99
CA GLU A 542 58.55 15.67 -7.64
C GLU A 542 57.89 16.97 -8.12
N GLY A 543 56.56 16.98 -8.28
CA GLY A 543 55.77 18.16 -8.67
C GLY A 543 55.14 18.90 -7.49
N GLU A 544 54.87 20.20 -7.65
CA GLU A 544 54.10 20.97 -6.67
C GLU A 544 52.69 20.39 -6.52
N GLY A 545 52.27 20.12 -5.29
CA GLY A 545 50.97 19.48 -5.00
C GLY A 545 50.88 17.99 -5.36
N SER A 546 51.98 17.35 -5.76
CA SER A 546 52.00 15.92 -6.10
C SER A 546 52.22 15.00 -4.90
N PHE A 547 51.62 13.82 -4.94
CA PHE A 547 51.72 12.78 -3.92
C PHE A 547 52.53 11.60 -4.46
N ARG A 548 53.57 11.19 -3.73
CA ARG A 548 54.27 9.94 -4.05
C ARG A 548 53.52 8.76 -3.45
N ILE A 549 53.11 7.82 -4.30
CA ILE A 549 52.26 6.68 -3.93
C ILE A 549 52.94 5.37 -4.34
N SER A 550 52.80 4.33 -3.51
CA SER A 550 53.30 2.99 -3.82
C SER A 550 52.41 2.31 -4.86
N THR A 551 53.03 1.55 -5.79
CA THR A 551 52.34 0.78 -6.85
C THR A 551 51.34 -0.27 -6.35
N ILE A 552 51.37 -0.63 -5.07
CA ILE A 552 50.31 -1.45 -4.44
C ILE A 552 48.93 -0.78 -4.51
N TYR A 553 48.87 0.55 -4.54
CA TYR A 553 47.62 1.31 -4.54
C TYR A 553 47.13 1.65 -5.96
N SER A 554 47.80 1.20 -7.03
CA SER A 554 47.43 1.60 -8.40
C SER A 554 45.98 1.26 -8.75
N SER A 555 45.50 0.07 -8.40
CA SER A 555 44.10 -0.34 -8.56
C SER A 555 43.10 0.52 -7.78
N TYR A 556 43.46 0.88 -6.55
CA TYR A 556 42.63 1.69 -5.66
C TYR A 556 42.53 3.14 -6.13
N ILE A 557 43.65 3.69 -6.60
CA ILE A 557 43.74 5.02 -7.22
C ILE A 557 42.91 5.05 -8.52
N GLN A 558 43.08 4.06 -9.40
CA GLN A 558 42.28 3.96 -10.62
C GLN A 558 40.77 3.91 -10.30
N SER A 559 40.35 3.08 -9.35
CA SER A 559 38.94 2.97 -8.95
C SER A 559 38.38 4.28 -8.39
N SER A 560 39.21 5.04 -7.67
CA SER A 560 38.82 6.32 -7.08
C SER A 560 38.67 7.41 -8.16
N ILE A 561 39.50 7.36 -9.21
CA ILE A 561 39.43 8.26 -10.36
C ILE A 561 38.21 7.92 -11.24
N ASP A 562 37.95 6.63 -11.47
CA ASP A 562 36.76 6.17 -12.21
C ASP A 562 35.45 6.57 -11.52
N ALA A 563 35.48 6.85 -10.21
CA ALA A 563 34.33 7.34 -9.45
C ALA A 563 34.08 8.86 -9.63
N LEU A 564 35.02 9.62 -10.18
CA LEU A 564 34.89 11.05 -10.46
C LEU A 564 34.00 11.27 -11.69
N GLU A 565 32.92 12.02 -11.56
CA GLU A 565 32.08 12.37 -12.71
C GLU A 565 32.88 13.29 -13.66
N ASN A 566 33.10 12.83 -14.90
CA ASN A 566 33.98 13.47 -15.90
C ASN A 566 35.48 13.51 -15.54
N GLY A 567 35.93 12.65 -14.61
CA GLY A 567 37.35 12.48 -14.33
C GLY A 567 38.12 12.00 -15.55
N ARG A 568 39.30 12.56 -15.78
CA ARG A 568 40.23 12.11 -16.82
C ARG A 568 41.50 11.60 -16.15
N LEU A 569 42.00 10.49 -16.68
CA LEU A 569 43.25 9.88 -16.25
C LEU A 569 44.27 10.05 -17.36
N ASP A 570 45.37 10.73 -17.04
CA ASP A 570 46.54 10.84 -17.90
C ASP A 570 47.67 10.01 -17.27
N ALA A 571 47.87 8.81 -17.82
CA ALA A 571 48.81 7.84 -17.30
C ALA A 571 49.47 7.08 -18.46
N GLU A 572 50.72 6.67 -18.25
CA GLU A 572 51.44 5.80 -19.18
C GLU A 572 50.67 4.46 -19.37
N PRO A 573 50.62 3.89 -20.59
CA PRO A 573 49.90 2.64 -20.85
C PRO A 573 50.35 1.46 -19.96
N GLU A 574 51.63 1.42 -19.59
CA GLU A 574 52.19 0.40 -18.70
C GLU A 574 51.61 0.49 -17.28
N TRP A 575 51.36 1.70 -16.77
CA TRP A 575 50.72 1.88 -15.47
C TRP A 575 49.25 1.45 -15.52
N LEU A 576 48.52 1.83 -16.57
CA LEU A 576 47.11 1.46 -16.76
C LEU A 576 46.92 -0.05 -16.79
N GLU A 577 47.78 -0.76 -17.52
CA GLU A 577 47.73 -2.21 -17.61
C GLU A 577 48.02 -2.87 -16.25
N ARG A 578 48.99 -2.36 -15.48
CA ARG A 578 49.25 -2.86 -14.12
C ARG A 578 48.09 -2.60 -13.17
N ALA A 579 47.52 -1.39 -13.16
CA ALA A 579 46.37 -1.04 -12.34
C ALA A 579 45.16 -1.92 -12.68
N ARG A 580 44.94 -2.19 -13.98
CA ARG A 580 43.90 -3.10 -14.46
C ARG A 580 44.14 -4.55 -14.02
N GLN A 581 45.34 -5.09 -14.19
CA GLN A 581 45.68 -6.46 -13.76
C GLN A 581 45.55 -6.66 -12.25
N GLN A 582 45.74 -5.60 -11.46
CA GLN A 582 45.48 -5.61 -10.02
C GLN A 582 43.97 -5.58 -9.69
N ASN A 583 43.15 -5.00 -10.57
CA ASN A 583 41.68 -4.94 -10.46
C ASN A 583 40.95 -6.16 -11.05
N GLU A 584 41.60 -6.94 -11.92
CA GLU A 584 40.98 -8.13 -12.49
C GLU A 584 40.67 -9.17 -11.40
N GLN A 585 39.39 -9.57 -11.35
CA GLN A 585 38.89 -10.63 -10.47
C GLN A 585 39.43 -11.97 -10.93
N ASP A 586 40.70 -12.22 -10.64
CA ASP A 586 41.25 -13.55 -10.79
C ASP A 586 40.52 -14.52 -9.88
N THR A 587 40.24 -15.70 -10.42
CA THR A 587 39.85 -16.86 -9.62
C THR A 587 40.87 -17.08 -8.51
N ILE A 588 40.40 -17.00 -7.26
CA ILE A 588 41.20 -17.36 -6.08
C ILE A 588 41.66 -18.82 -6.24
N GLU A 589 42.95 -19.01 -6.49
CA GLU A 589 43.53 -20.33 -6.68
C GLU A 589 43.54 -21.14 -5.38
N THR A 590 43.36 -22.45 -5.50
CA THR A 590 43.49 -23.35 -4.35
C THR A 590 44.96 -23.52 -3.97
N VAL A 591 45.26 -23.27 -2.70
CA VAL A 591 46.60 -23.38 -2.15
C VAL A 591 46.88 -24.80 -1.69
N LYS A 592 48.07 -25.31 -2.01
CA LYS A 592 48.52 -26.61 -1.50
C LYS A 592 49.02 -26.48 -0.06
N LEU A 593 48.24 -27.00 0.89
CA LEU A 593 48.61 -27.08 2.30
C LEU A 593 49.31 -28.41 2.64
N SER A 594 49.95 -28.48 3.80
CA SER A 594 50.47 -29.74 4.35
C SER A 594 49.33 -30.74 4.58
N GLU A 595 49.59 -32.04 4.49
CA GLU A 595 48.56 -33.08 4.65
C GLU A 595 47.78 -32.91 5.97
N HIS A 596 48.48 -32.55 7.05
CA HIS A 596 47.88 -32.31 8.35
C HIS A 596 46.89 -31.15 8.34
N LEU A 597 47.27 -29.98 7.80
CA LEU A 597 46.39 -28.83 7.70
C LEU A 597 45.22 -29.12 6.73
N ASN A 598 45.50 -29.79 5.61
CA ASN A 598 44.51 -30.11 4.61
C ASN A 598 43.37 -30.99 5.17
N ALA A 599 43.70 -31.95 6.04
CA ALA A 599 42.73 -32.79 6.75
C ALA A 599 42.02 -32.09 7.92
N THR A 600 42.60 -31.01 8.46
CA THR A 600 42.09 -30.33 9.65
C THR A 600 41.13 -29.19 9.31
N LEU A 601 41.42 -28.41 8.27
CA LEU A 601 40.64 -27.23 7.88
C LEU A 601 39.26 -27.63 7.31
N ARG A 602 38.23 -26.84 7.64
CA ARG A 602 36.90 -26.92 7.01
C ARG A 602 36.91 -26.26 5.63
N SER A 603 35.94 -26.58 4.77
CA SER A 603 35.87 -26.04 3.40
C SER A 603 35.92 -24.51 3.34
N TYR A 604 35.16 -23.82 4.21
CA TYR A 604 35.18 -22.36 4.27
C TYR A 604 36.51 -21.78 4.79
N GLN A 605 37.26 -22.55 5.61
CA GLN A 605 38.58 -22.13 6.09
C GLN A 605 39.63 -22.27 5.00
N HIS A 606 39.51 -23.29 4.13
CA HIS A 606 40.32 -23.40 2.92
C HIS A 606 40.13 -22.19 2.02
N GLU A 607 38.89 -21.76 1.81
CA GLU A 607 38.57 -20.52 1.07
C GLU A 607 39.25 -19.30 1.70
N GLY A 608 39.21 -19.16 3.03
CA GLY A 608 39.88 -18.08 3.76
C GLY A 608 41.41 -18.08 3.57
N VAL A 609 42.06 -19.24 3.62
CA VAL A 609 43.51 -19.35 3.37
C VAL A 609 43.87 -19.04 1.92
N ASN A 610 43.06 -19.51 0.97
CA ASN A 610 43.24 -19.20 -0.44
C ASN A 610 43.14 -17.69 -0.69
N TRP A 611 42.18 -17.02 -0.04
CA TRP A 611 42.02 -15.57 -0.09
C TRP A 611 43.23 -14.83 0.51
N LEU A 612 43.76 -15.27 1.66
CA LEU A 612 44.98 -14.69 2.24
C LEU A 612 46.20 -14.82 1.31
N ARG A 613 46.36 -15.98 0.64
CA ARG A 613 47.44 -16.18 -0.36
C ARG A 613 47.24 -15.33 -1.60
N PHE A 614 45.99 -15.15 -2.04
CA PHE A 614 45.66 -14.24 -3.13
C PHE A 614 46.09 -12.81 -2.81
N LEU A 615 45.77 -12.30 -1.61
CA LEU A 615 46.21 -10.97 -1.15
C LEU A 615 47.74 -10.86 -1.15
N GLU A 616 48.43 -11.83 -0.55
CA GLU A 616 49.90 -11.86 -0.49
C GLU A 616 50.55 -11.79 -1.88
N ARG A 617 50.07 -12.57 -2.84
CA ARG A 617 50.61 -12.58 -4.22
C ARG A 617 50.40 -11.27 -4.97
N ARG A 618 49.39 -10.49 -4.57
CA ARG A 618 49.07 -9.18 -5.15
C ARG A 618 49.68 -8.02 -4.37
N GLY A 619 50.41 -8.32 -3.29
CA GLY A 619 50.97 -7.33 -2.39
C GLY A 619 49.92 -6.66 -1.50
N PHE A 620 48.64 -7.02 -1.58
CA PHE A 620 47.57 -6.36 -0.84
C PHE A 620 47.56 -6.71 0.65
N CYS A 621 47.02 -5.78 1.44
CA CYS A 621 46.60 -6.02 2.81
C CYS A 621 45.11 -6.38 2.84
N GLY A 622 44.66 -7.07 3.90
CA GLY A 622 43.25 -7.42 4.05
C GLY A 622 42.80 -7.51 5.50
N ILE A 623 41.49 -7.36 5.70
CA ILE A 623 40.84 -7.54 7.01
C ILE A 623 40.05 -8.85 6.95
N LEU A 624 40.53 -9.88 7.64
CA LEU A 624 39.81 -11.15 7.77
C LEU A 624 38.70 -11.01 8.83
N ALA A 625 37.50 -10.62 8.39
CA ALA A 625 36.37 -10.22 9.24
C ALA A 625 35.33 -11.34 9.49
N ASP A 626 35.76 -12.61 9.53
CA ASP A 626 34.87 -13.75 9.83
C ASP A 626 34.21 -13.62 11.21
N GLU A 627 33.03 -14.21 11.37
CA GLU A 627 32.34 -14.29 12.66
C GLU A 627 33.22 -14.94 13.75
N MET A 628 32.94 -14.58 15.01
CA MET A 628 33.66 -15.14 16.16
C MET A 628 33.46 -16.66 16.22
N GLY A 629 34.55 -17.41 16.39
CA GLY A 629 34.51 -18.88 16.47
C GLY A 629 34.72 -19.63 15.15
N LEU A 630 34.75 -18.95 14.00
CA LEU A 630 35.01 -19.60 12.70
C LEU A 630 36.48 -20.02 12.46
N GLY A 631 37.37 -19.76 13.43
CA GLY A 631 38.75 -20.24 13.40
C GLY A 631 39.72 -19.37 12.59
N LYS A 632 39.64 -18.04 12.72
CA LYS A 632 40.57 -17.08 12.09
C LYS A 632 42.04 -17.37 12.43
N THR A 633 42.32 -17.70 13.69
CA THR A 633 43.67 -18.06 14.16
C THR A 633 44.25 -19.22 13.35
N LEU A 634 43.48 -20.31 13.17
CA LEU A 634 43.88 -21.46 12.35
C LEU A 634 44.12 -21.07 10.88
N GLN A 635 43.23 -20.27 10.28
CA GLN A 635 43.42 -19.79 8.90
C GLN A 635 44.73 -18.99 8.77
N THR A 636 45.00 -18.06 9.70
CA THR A 636 46.22 -17.26 9.71
C THR A 636 47.46 -18.13 9.91
N LEU A 637 47.44 -19.11 10.83
CA LEU A 637 48.57 -20.02 11.06
C LEU A 637 48.84 -20.91 9.84
N ALA A 638 47.79 -21.41 9.19
CA ALA A 638 47.89 -22.18 7.96
C ALA A 638 48.54 -21.36 6.84
N TRP A 639 48.16 -20.08 6.71
CA TRP A 639 48.82 -19.13 5.80
C TRP A 639 50.26 -18.80 6.23
N ILE A 640 50.56 -18.72 7.53
CA ILE A 640 51.91 -18.46 8.05
C ILE A 640 52.89 -19.60 7.71
N GLN A 641 52.40 -20.85 7.74
CA GLN A 641 53.20 -22.04 7.40
C GLN A 641 53.59 -22.13 5.92
N LEU A 642 52.91 -21.40 5.03
CA LEU A 642 53.24 -21.37 3.62
C LEU A 642 54.57 -20.65 3.36
N GLU A 643 55.28 -21.10 2.33
CA GLU A 643 56.42 -20.37 1.79
C GLU A 643 55.95 -19.02 1.21
N ARG A 644 56.64 -17.94 1.58
CA ARG A 644 56.30 -16.57 1.16
C ARG A 644 56.29 -16.45 -0.36
N ALA A 645 55.29 -15.74 -0.87
CA ALA A 645 55.15 -15.54 -2.32
C ALA A 645 56.34 -14.77 -2.90
N GLU A 646 56.80 -13.74 -2.19
CA GLU A 646 58.01 -12.99 -2.52
C GLU A 646 59.27 -13.65 -1.96
N GLU A 647 60.26 -13.84 -2.82
CA GLU A 647 61.55 -14.45 -2.47
C GLU A 647 62.28 -13.68 -1.36
N SER A 648 62.22 -12.35 -1.41
CA SER A 648 62.85 -11.43 -0.43
C SER A 648 62.29 -11.58 0.99
N HIS A 649 61.13 -12.21 1.14
CA HIS A 649 60.45 -12.42 2.42
C HIS A 649 60.62 -13.85 2.96
N ARG A 650 61.13 -14.79 2.17
CA ARG A 650 61.30 -16.18 2.61
C ARG A 650 62.27 -16.27 3.79
N GLY A 651 61.90 -17.09 4.78
CA GLY A 651 62.67 -17.30 6.01
C GLY A 651 62.68 -16.11 6.98
N LYS A 652 61.93 -15.03 6.72
CA LYS A 652 61.76 -13.93 7.69
C LYS A 652 60.65 -14.25 8.71
N PRO A 653 60.79 -13.82 9.97
CA PRO A 653 59.78 -14.06 11.01
C PRO A 653 58.46 -13.33 10.71
N ALA A 654 57.33 -14.00 10.92
CA ALA A 654 56.03 -13.36 11.01
C ALA A 654 55.79 -12.80 12.43
N LEU A 655 55.20 -11.61 12.54
CA LEU A 655 54.83 -11.00 13.81
C LEU A 655 53.31 -10.96 13.97
N VAL A 656 52.80 -11.55 15.05
CA VAL A 656 51.40 -11.45 15.46
C VAL A 656 51.33 -10.55 16.68
N ILE A 657 50.54 -9.48 16.60
CA ILE A 657 50.27 -8.60 17.75
C ILE A 657 48.85 -8.88 18.23
N CYS A 658 48.71 -9.26 19.49
CA CYS A 658 47.41 -9.59 20.08
C CYS A 658 47.27 -9.07 21.52
N PRO A 659 46.04 -8.93 22.05
CA PRO A 659 45.81 -8.71 23.47
C PRO A 659 46.54 -9.72 24.34
N THR A 660 47.05 -9.29 25.50
CA THR A 660 47.84 -10.14 26.40
C THR A 660 47.12 -11.43 26.81
N SER A 661 45.78 -11.41 26.90
CA SER A 661 44.97 -12.58 27.22
C SER A 661 44.87 -13.63 26.10
N LEU A 662 45.32 -13.32 24.89
CA LEU A 662 45.27 -14.21 23.73
C LEU A 662 46.63 -14.77 23.33
N VAL A 663 47.73 -14.29 23.92
CA VAL A 663 49.09 -14.72 23.60
C VAL A 663 49.26 -16.24 23.79
N ASP A 664 48.81 -16.75 24.95
CA ASP A 664 48.89 -18.18 25.25
C ASP A 664 48.02 -19.00 24.28
N ASN A 665 46.82 -18.51 23.94
CA ASN A 665 45.95 -19.18 22.97
C ASN A 665 46.61 -19.26 21.57
N TRP A 666 47.26 -18.19 21.10
CA TRP A 666 48.01 -18.21 19.84
C TRP A 666 49.16 -19.21 19.88
N ALA A 667 49.89 -19.29 21.00
CA ALA A 667 50.99 -20.24 21.17
C ALA A 667 50.50 -21.69 21.20
N GLU A 668 49.40 -21.97 21.90
CA GLU A 668 48.77 -23.29 21.97
C GLU A 668 48.21 -23.73 20.62
N GLU A 669 47.51 -22.85 19.90
CA GLU A 669 46.99 -23.15 18.56
C GLU A 669 48.14 -23.37 17.56
N ALA A 670 49.20 -22.57 17.61
CA ALA A 670 50.38 -22.75 16.77
C ALA A 670 51.08 -24.10 17.04
N ALA A 671 51.23 -24.48 18.31
CA ALA A 671 51.79 -25.78 18.69
C ALA A 671 50.91 -26.95 18.23
N LYS A 672 49.58 -26.78 18.25
CA LYS A 672 48.61 -27.81 17.85
C LYS A 672 48.53 -28.00 16.35
N PHE A 673 48.38 -26.92 15.59
CA PHE A 673 48.03 -26.97 14.17
C PHE A 673 49.24 -26.82 13.24
N THR A 674 50.31 -26.17 13.72
CA THR A 674 51.53 -25.91 12.96
C THR A 674 52.78 -26.25 13.78
N PRO A 675 52.94 -27.51 14.25
CA PRO A 675 53.98 -27.89 15.22
C PRO A 675 55.42 -27.69 14.71
N ASN A 676 55.61 -27.53 13.41
CA ASN A 676 56.92 -27.32 12.79
C ASN A 676 57.36 -25.85 12.78
N LEU A 677 56.50 -24.90 13.17
CA LEU A 677 56.87 -23.49 13.27
C LEU A 677 57.65 -23.23 14.57
N ASN A 678 58.79 -22.56 14.47
CA ASN A 678 59.53 -22.06 15.63
C ASN A 678 58.84 -20.81 16.20
N VAL A 679 58.01 -21.01 17.22
CA VAL A 679 57.23 -19.93 17.86
C VAL A 679 58.01 -19.29 19.02
N LEU A 680 58.09 -17.96 19.03
CA LEU A 680 58.68 -17.16 20.11
C LEU A 680 57.64 -16.23 20.74
N VAL A 681 57.33 -16.48 22.01
CA VAL A 681 56.46 -15.61 22.81
C VAL A 681 57.27 -14.51 23.50
N LEU A 682 56.97 -13.24 23.16
CA LEU A 682 57.61 -12.04 23.70
C LEU A 682 56.75 -11.30 24.74
N GLN A 683 56.34 -12.02 25.77
CA GLN A 683 55.57 -11.48 26.90
C GLN A 683 56.40 -11.41 28.21
N GLY A 684 55.99 -10.50 29.10
CA GLY A 684 56.50 -10.40 30.46
C GLY A 684 57.76 -9.55 30.63
N ALA A 685 58.23 -9.43 31.88
CA ALA A 685 59.34 -8.56 32.25
C ALA A 685 60.67 -8.93 31.55
N GLU A 686 60.86 -10.19 31.17
CA GLU A 686 62.10 -10.67 30.55
C GLU A 686 62.09 -10.64 29.01
N ARG A 687 61.05 -10.09 28.37
CA ARG A 687 60.91 -10.09 26.89
C ARG A 687 62.14 -9.52 26.15
N GLN A 688 62.79 -8.50 26.73
CA GLN A 688 63.99 -7.88 26.16
C GLN A 688 65.15 -8.87 26.00
N ARG A 689 65.30 -9.82 26.91
CA ARG A 689 66.36 -10.86 26.83
C ARG A 689 66.13 -11.84 25.68
N LYS A 690 64.87 -12.01 25.26
CA LYS A 690 64.47 -12.92 24.19
C LYS A 690 64.59 -12.29 22.79
N TRP A 691 64.84 -10.97 22.68
CA TRP A 691 64.86 -10.25 21.40
C TRP A 691 65.86 -10.82 20.39
N LYS A 692 67.03 -11.28 20.84
CA LYS A 692 68.05 -11.91 19.99
C LYS A 692 67.60 -13.22 19.33
N ARG A 693 66.47 -13.79 19.76
CA ARG A 693 65.90 -15.03 19.19
C ARG A 693 64.93 -14.77 18.04
N VAL A 694 64.53 -13.52 17.80
CA VAL A 694 63.56 -13.14 16.75
C VAL A 694 64.03 -13.61 15.37
N GLU A 695 65.28 -13.37 15.02
CA GLU A 695 65.86 -13.77 13.72
C GLU A 695 65.87 -15.29 13.48
N LYS A 696 65.71 -16.09 14.53
CA LYS A 696 65.71 -17.56 14.47
C LYS A 696 64.31 -18.16 14.59
N SER A 697 63.28 -17.33 14.62
CA SER A 697 61.89 -17.75 14.82
C SER A 697 61.12 -17.64 13.51
N ASP A 698 60.13 -18.50 13.31
CA ASP A 698 59.22 -18.41 12.17
C ASP A 698 58.01 -17.54 12.51
N LEU A 699 57.56 -17.58 13.77
CA LEU A 699 56.44 -16.80 14.31
C LEU A 699 56.84 -16.16 15.64
N VAL A 700 56.59 -14.86 15.77
CA VAL A 700 56.73 -14.09 17.01
C VAL A 700 55.36 -13.60 17.45
N ILE A 701 55.02 -13.81 18.73
CA ILE A 701 53.74 -13.39 19.35
C ILE A 701 54.02 -12.38 20.45
#